data_AF-A0A381LCN6-F1
#
_entry.id   AF-A0A381LCN6-F1
#
_cell.length_a   1.000
_cell.length_b   1.000
_cell.length_c   1.000
_cell.angle_alpha   90.00
_cell.angle_beta   90.00
_cell.angle_gamma   90.00
#
_symmetry.space_group_name_H-M   'P 1'
#
loop_
_entity.id
_entity.type
_entity.pdbx_description
1 polymer ?
#
loop_
_entity_poly.entity_id
_entity_poly.type
_entity_poly.pdbx_seq_one_letter_code
_entity_poly.pdbx_strand_id
1 'polypeptide(L)'
;MNRIVTARFLLKPCTARFLGFCKWTREYSINILGRKFINVSEEVNTALNEGQPIVALESTIYTHGWPNPDNLRLALHLKDLVRSHGAIPATVGVVNGVATVGLSDEELTILCGAAAKPDTMKISRRDLPYILGMGIAGRLIHGGTTVSSTMILAHWAGIRVFATGGIGGVHRGGQDSMDVSADLTELGRTPIAVVCSGCKSFLDIPRTLEFLETQGTMVATFSQGRIGDVEFPAFYARESGVKSPMVVQDFREAAAIVLAQTRMGITSNLNFNSGTLFANPIPEEFSIPKAEISEAINQAVQEASERGFHGHANTPFILARIKDITNGRSLPANRSLIESNVQTAAKLAAHLASLLDQDKDLNIPAHRTGFTKKVSKIDSMLTSASLERKVNEDDSLATGDCNPSSKKTNDITRPRTENVYKKDSNRIISSDPGIMKTRNASESEPETPITAEVIVFGAIAIDSSCDLLPIPGANSNTNLQPTMHTSNVARIRNSIGGVGHNVAVAAHKVSGDQRIRLCSFVADDSAGRSVISQLQSKNIDTTGILVIPTTAYRSKVKIQNRTAQYIAVNDGKKDLVVGMGDMEIFKQNSHRLGFNIPSFTKWVVIDANWDPAQIREFMYTIRARNPWVKIAFEPVSQKKGADILRKANNPTQDEGGLSLALKVFPKHLIDLSTPNIDELDQMYRAAVEEGYLETNDYWSVLDGFGISGAQTQEKLQAIVGKKLTDQGLPQKSIKLLPYIPMLLTKLGPEGVLLTELLMVDDSRLKDPEHARWIFGRTTKCHLNIGGVYMRLFPAADKVDPADIVSVNGVGDTFLGVLMAGLSKGLSVGEKLIEIAQRGAILTLKSNEA
;
A
#
# COMPACT_ATOMS: atom_id res chain seq x y z
N MET A 1 56.54 -16.86 22.51
CA MET A 1 57.12 -16.25 21.29
C MET A 1 55.96 -15.63 20.54
N ASN A 2 55.88 -14.30 20.42
CA ASN A 2 56.51 -13.47 19.37
C ASN A 2 55.88 -13.72 17.99
N ARG A 3 55.29 -12.75 17.27
CA ARG A 3 55.35 -11.27 17.40
C ARG A 3 54.00 -10.57 17.28
N ILE A 4 53.93 -9.37 17.84
CA ILE A 4 52.96 -8.32 17.54
C ILE A 4 53.41 -7.57 16.28
N VAL A 5 52.47 -7.16 15.42
CA VAL A 5 52.61 -5.98 14.56
C VAL A 5 51.33 -5.16 14.64
N THR A 6 51.44 -3.90 15.08
CA THR A 6 50.29 -2.99 15.25
C THR A 6 50.32 -1.93 14.15
N ALA A 7 49.21 -1.71 13.46
CA ALA A 7 49.03 -0.59 12.55
C ALA A 7 47.86 0.29 13.04
N ARG A 8 48.18 1.52 13.44
CA ARG A 8 47.17 2.54 13.80
C ARG A 8 46.61 3.16 12.51
N PHE A 9 45.30 3.41 12.48
CA PHE A 9 44.76 4.55 11.73
C PHE A 9 44.19 5.58 12.71
N LEU A 10 44.58 6.84 12.51
CA LEU A 10 44.19 7.96 13.37
C LEU A 10 42.95 8.63 12.82
N LEU A 11 41.91 8.74 13.65
CA LEU A 11 40.80 9.65 13.40
C LEU A 11 41.30 11.10 13.49
N LYS A 12 41.01 11.90 12.46
CA LYS A 12 40.94 13.36 12.53
C LYS A 12 39.63 13.82 11.88
N PRO A 13 38.82 14.66 12.55
CA PRO A 13 37.60 15.19 11.95
C PRO A 13 37.93 16.31 10.97
N CYS A 14 37.46 16.21 9.73
CA CYS A 14 37.34 17.36 8.83
C CYS A 14 35.90 17.89 8.89
N THR A 15 35.74 19.11 9.40
CA THR A 15 34.45 19.79 9.49
C THR A 15 34.03 20.35 8.13
N ALA A 16 33.27 19.56 7.36
CA ALA A 16 32.52 20.03 6.20
C ALA A 16 31.06 20.32 6.60
N ARG A 17 30.51 21.47 6.19
CA ARG A 17 29.12 21.86 6.49
C ARG A 17 28.13 20.91 5.79
N PHE A 18 27.13 20.45 6.53
CA PHE A 18 25.99 19.72 5.95
C PHE A 18 25.19 20.63 5.01
N LEU A 19 25.24 20.34 3.71
CA LEU A 19 24.24 20.75 2.73
C LEU A 19 23.43 19.50 2.37
N GLY A 20 22.15 19.50 2.80
CA GLY A 20 21.32 18.29 2.81
C GLY A 20 20.75 17.89 1.45
N PHE A 21 21.56 17.24 0.61
CA PHE A 21 21.08 16.39 -0.48
C PHE A 21 21.03 14.93 -0.02
N CYS A 22 19.82 14.41 0.19
CA CYS A 22 19.63 12.97 0.45
C CYS A 22 19.91 12.19 -0.83
N LYS A 23 21.05 11.50 -0.89
CA LYS A 23 21.39 10.60 -2.01
C LYS A 23 20.34 9.51 -2.17
N TRP A 24 19.89 9.29 -3.40
CA TRP A 24 19.27 8.03 -3.79
C TRP A 24 20.36 6.94 -3.78
N THR A 25 20.31 6.07 -2.78
CA THR A 25 21.03 4.78 -2.78
C THR A 25 20.03 3.68 -2.52
N ARG A 26 19.48 3.10 -3.59
CA ARG A 26 18.81 1.80 -3.51
C ARG A 26 19.87 0.78 -3.09
N GLU A 27 19.76 0.22 -1.89
CA GLU A 27 20.55 -0.95 -1.49
C GLU A 27 20.03 -2.18 -2.26
N TYR A 28 20.49 -2.31 -3.51
CA TYR A 28 20.17 -3.42 -4.39
C TYR A 28 20.59 -4.74 -3.72
N SER A 29 19.59 -5.57 -3.41
CA SER A 29 19.62 -6.58 -2.36
C SER A 29 20.93 -7.37 -2.29
N ILE A 30 21.66 -7.15 -1.20
CA ILE A 30 22.77 -8.01 -0.79
C ILE A 30 22.14 -9.32 -0.31
N ASN A 31 22.57 -10.45 -0.88
CA ASN A 31 22.09 -11.76 -0.48
C ASN A 31 22.71 -12.21 0.86
N ILE A 32 22.22 -13.33 1.40
CA ILE A 32 22.70 -13.88 2.68
C ILE A 32 24.19 -14.33 2.68
N LEU A 33 24.85 -14.26 1.52
CA LEU A 33 26.27 -14.57 1.31
C LEU A 33 27.11 -13.31 0.98
N GLY A 34 26.57 -12.10 1.19
CA GLY A 34 27.29 -10.84 0.99
C GLY A 34 27.48 -10.40 -0.47
N ARG A 35 26.84 -11.06 -1.45
CA ARG A 35 26.93 -10.69 -2.88
C ARG A 35 25.71 -9.87 -3.30
N LYS A 36 25.93 -8.85 -4.15
CA LYS A 36 24.83 -8.12 -4.82
C LYS A 36 24.09 -9.07 -5.78
N PHE A 37 22.76 -9.05 -5.76
CA PHE A 37 21.94 -9.79 -6.74
C PHE A 37 21.90 -9.08 -8.11
N ILE A 38 21.87 -7.74 -8.09
CA ILE A 38 21.95 -6.86 -9.25
C ILE A 38 22.93 -5.72 -8.93
N ASN A 39 23.74 -5.34 -9.91
CA ASN A 39 24.73 -4.27 -9.82
C ASN A 39 24.40 -3.18 -10.85
N VAL A 40 23.83 -2.07 -10.38
CA VAL A 40 23.68 -0.86 -11.22
C VAL A 40 24.97 -0.05 -11.09
N SER A 41 25.55 0.41 -12.21
CA SER A 41 26.82 1.14 -12.22
C SER A 41 26.72 2.54 -11.57
N GLU A 42 27.84 3.10 -11.12
CA GLU A 42 27.85 4.41 -10.47
C GLU A 42 27.40 5.54 -11.42
N GLU A 43 27.74 5.43 -12.71
CA GLU A 43 27.23 6.34 -13.75
C GLU A 43 25.71 6.27 -13.89
N VAL A 44 25.13 5.07 -14.00
CA VAL A 44 23.67 4.91 -14.14
C VAL A 44 22.93 5.36 -12.88
N ASN A 45 23.46 5.09 -11.68
CA ASN A 45 22.88 5.62 -10.44
C ASN A 45 22.98 7.16 -10.39
N THR A 46 24.09 7.76 -10.81
CA THR A 46 24.26 9.23 -10.84
C THR A 46 23.25 9.85 -11.81
N ALA A 47 23.14 9.30 -13.02
CA ALA A 47 22.19 9.73 -14.03
C ALA A 47 20.73 9.65 -13.54
N LEU A 48 20.34 8.56 -12.87
CA LEU A 48 19.00 8.41 -12.27
C LEU A 48 18.75 9.47 -11.18
N ASN A 49 19.76 9.78 -10.38
CA ASN A 49 19.67 10.71 -9.25
C ASN A 49 19.62 12.18 -9.70
N GLU A 50 20.17 12.49 -10.86
CA GLU A 50 20.20 13.83 -11.46
C GLU A 50 19.09 14.03 -12.53
N GLY A 51 18.19 13.05 -12.69
CA GLY A 51 17.09 13.11 -13.67
C GLY A 51 17.54 13.04 -15.14
N GLN A 52 18.79 12.63 -15.39
CA GLN A 52 19.38 12.59 -16.72
C GLN A 52 18.71 11.50 -17.60
N PRO A 53 18.62 11.70 -18.92
CA PRO A 53 18.11 10.69 -19.85
C PRO A 53 19.03 9.47 -19.94
N ILE A 54 18.47 8.27 -19.77
CA ILE A 54 19.18 6.98 -19.83
C ILE A 54 18.51 6.07 -20.85
N VAL A 55 19.33 5.38 -21.66
CA VAL A 55 18.87 4.36 -22.61
C VAL A 55 19.51 3.02 -22.27
N ALA A 56 18.69 2.03 -21.94
CA ALA A 56 19.15 0.65 -21.80
C ALA A 56 19.48 0.03 -23.17
N LEU A 57 20.43 -0.92 -23.19
CA LEU A 57 20.81 -1.70 -24.37
C LEU A 57 20.92 -3.19 -23.98
N GLU A 58 20.46 -4.11 -24.84
CA GLU A 58 20.56 -5.56 -24.58
C GLU A 58 21.96 -6.12 -24.91
N SER A 59 22.28 -7.32 -24.41
CA SER A 59 23.57 -7.99 -24.68
C SER A 59 23.47 -9.32 -25.44
N THR A 60 22.26 -9.85 -25.70
CA THR A 60 22.06 -10.97 -26.66
C THR A 60 22.59 -10.60 -28.05
N ILE A 61 22.44 -9.34 -28.46
CA ILE A 61 22.90 -8.86 -29.77
C ILE A 61 24.41 -9.01 -29.96
N TYR A 62 25.23 -8.80 -28.92
CA TYR A 62 26.69 -8.98 -28.99
C TYR A 62 27.14 -10.42 -28.75
N THR A 63 26.43 -11.16 -27.89
CA THR A 63 26.83 -12.54 -27.51
C THR A 63 26.36 -13.61 -28.50
N HIS A 64 25.25 -13.35 -29.21
CA HIS A 64 24.57 -14.31 -30.08
C HIS A 64 24.14 -13.74 -31.46
N GLY A 65 24.25 -12.42 -31.68
CA GLY A 65 23.85 -11.76 -32.92
C GLY A 65 24.99 -11.32 -33.84
N TRP A 66 26.22 -11.17 -33.32
CA TRP A 66 27.40 -10.72 -34.06
C TRP A 66 28.64 -11.54 -33.66
N PRO A 67 29.59 -11.78 -34.59
CA PRO A 67 30.85 -12.45 -34.28
C PRO A 67 31.83 -11.53 -33.51
N ASN A 68 32.75 -12.12 -32.75
CA ASN A 68 33.89 -11.41 -32.19
C ASN A 68 34.96 -11.16 -33.28
N PRO A 69 35.62 -9.98 -33.35
CA PRO A 69 35.55 -8.83 -32.44
C PRO A 69 34.52 -7.75 -32.82
N ASP A 70 33.77 -7.92 -33.92
CA ASP A 70 32.82 -6.91 -34.40
C ASP A 70 31.64 -6.69 -33.44
N ASN A 71 31.31 -7.68 -32.62
CA ASN A 71 30.35 -7.56 -31.53
C ASN A 71 30.77 -6.52 -30.48
N LEU A 72 32.03 -6.48 -30.07
CA LEU A 72 32.57 -5.51 -29.12
C LEU A 72 32.68 -4.12 -29.75
N ARG A 73 33.11 -4.04 -31.02
CA ARG A 73 33.11 -2.78 -31.80
C ARG A 73 31.72 -2.17 -31.85
N LEU A 74 30.69 -2.98 -32.11
CA LEU A 74 29.29 -2.54 -32.10
C LEU A 74 28.86 -2.12 -30.68
N ALA A 75 29.18 -2.89 -29.64
CA ALA A 75 28.79 -2.56 -28.27
C ALA A 75 29.34 -1.20 -27.80
N LEU A 76 30.61 -0.91 -28.10
CA LEU A 76 31.24 0.37 -27.80
C LEU A 76 30.63 1.50 -28.67
N HIS A 77 30.50 1.29 -29.98
CA HIS A 77 29.91 2.28 -30.88
C HIS A 77 28.48 2.69 -30.47
N LEU A 78 27.65 1.75 -30.03
CA LEU A 78 26.30 2.06 -29.57
C LEU A 78 26.28 2.78 -28.22
N LYS A 79 27.27 2.57 -27.33
CA LYS A 79 27.44 3.41 -26.13
C LYS A 79 27.76 4.86 -26.52
N ASP A 80 28.70 5.05 -27.44
CA ASP A 80 29.06 6.39 -27.95
C ASP A 80 27.91 7.06 -28.71
N LEU A 81 27.07 6.28 -29.40
CA LEU A 81 25.91 6.78 -30.13
C LEU A 81 24.81 7.28 -29.19
N VAL A 82 24.58 6.63 -28.04
CA VAL A 82 23.69 7.14 -26.99
C VAL A 82 24.25 8.46 -26.41
N ARG A 83 25.56 8.51 -26.12
CA ARG A 83 26.22 9.70 -25.54
C ARG A 83 26.18 10.92 -26.46
N SER A 84 26.53 10.74 -27.74
CA SER A 84 26.49 11.79 -28.76
C SER A 84 25.08 12.34 -29.02
N HIS A 85 24.04 11.59 -28.63
CA HIS A 85 22.64 12.00 -28.69
C HIS A 85 22.09 12.49 -27.33
N GLY A 86 22.97 12.81 -26.38
CA GLY A 86 22.62 13.50 -25.13
C GLY A 86 22.05 12.61 -24.03
N ALA A 87 22.29 11.29 -24.07
CA ALA A 87 21.81 10.34 -23.07
C ALA A 87 22.95 9.47 -22.51
N ILE A 88 22.67 8.77 -21.40
CA ILE A 88 23.60 7.86 -20.73
C ILE A 88 23.31 6.41 -21.14
N PRO A 89 24.29 5.63 -21.64
CA PRO A 89 24.08 4.25 -22.05
C PRO A 89 24.12 3.28 -20.86
N ALA A 90 23.09 2.44 -20.75
CA ALA A 90 22.98 1.40 -19.73
C ALA A 90 22.92 0.01 -20.37
N THR A 91 24.03 -0.49 -20.91
CA THR A 91 24.08 -1.85 -21.44
C THR A 91 23.89 -2.87 -20.32
N VAL A 92 22.95 -3.80 -20.50
CA VAL A 92 22.54 -4.81 -19.51
C VAL A 92 23.12 -6.17 -19.88
N GLY A 93 23.56 -6.95 -18.91
CA GLY A 93 23.98 -8.35 -19.10
C GLY A 93 24.22 -9.07 -17.78
N VAL A 94 24.62 -10.34 -17.83
CA VAL A 94 25.09 -11.08 -16.65
C VAL A 94 26.56 -11.42 -16.79
N VAL A 95 27.35 -11.02 -15.80
CA VAL A 95 28.79 -11.25 -15.73
C VAL A 95 29.10 -11.93 -14.39
N ASN A 96 29.83 -13.05 -14.41
CA ASN A 96 30.18 -13.82 -13.22
C ASN A 96 28.97 -14.21 -12.34
N GLY A 97 27.80 -14.41 -12.94
CA GLY A 97 26.55 -14.72 -12.23
C GLY A 97 25.89 -13.54 -11.50
N VAL A 98 26.30 -12.31 -11.77
CA VAL A 98 25.65 -11.07 -11.29
C VAL A 98 25.04 -10.32 -12.47
N ALA A 99 23.79 -9.87 -12.34
CA ALA A 99 23.17 -8.99 -13.34
C ALA A 99 23.75 -7.58 -13.20
N THR A 100 24.42 -7.07 -14.24
CA THR A 100 24.91 -5.68 -14.28
C THR A 100 24.04 -4.83 -15.22
N VAL A 101 23.69 -3.63 -14.77
CA VAL A 101 23.02 -2.59 -15.57
C VAL A 101 23.97 -1.40 -15.69
N GLY A 102 24.42 -1.12 -16.92
CA GLY A 102 25.50 -0.17 -17.19
C GLY A 102 26.88 -0.84 -17.16
N LEU A 103 27.05 -1.92 -17.93
CA LEU A 103 28.32 -2.66 -18.06
C LEU A 103 29.50 -1.73 -18.40
N SER A 104 30.63 -1.91 -17.69
CA SER A 104 31.90 -1.29 -18.01
C SER A 104 32.47 -1.82 -19.35
N ASP A 105 33.49 -1.16 -19.90
CA ASP A 105 34.09 -1.59 -21.17
C ASP A 105 34.93 -2.87 -20.99
N GLU A 106 35.47 -3.11 -19.79
CA GLU A 106 36.07 -4.38 -19.37
C GLU A 106 35.01 -5.48 -19.24
N GLU A 107 33.87 -5.21 -18.58
CA GLU A 107 32.75 -6.16 -18.48
C GLU A 107 32.18 -6.51 -19.86
N LEU A 108 32.08 -5.54 -20.77
CA LEU A 108 31.71 -5.76 -22.17
C LEU A 108 32.77 -6.56 -22.93
N THR A 109 34.05 -6.28 -22.71
CA THR A 109 35.15 -7.05 -23.32
C THR A 109 35.11 -8.52 -22.87
N ILE A 110 34.86 -8.76 -21.58
CA ILE A 110 34.65 -10.11 -21.02
C ILE A 110 33.43 -10.78 -21.68
N LEU A 111 32.27 -10.11 -21.71
CA LEU A 111 31.03 -10.67 -22.24
C LEU A 111 31.07 -10.92 -23.75
N CYS A 112 31.64 -9.99 -24.53
CA CYS A 112 31.82 -10.14 -25.97
C CYS A 112 32.93 -11.14 -26.34
N GLY A 113 33.94 -11.31 -25.48
CA GLY A 113 34.97 -12.35 -25.56
C GLY A 113 34.53 -13.71 -25.00
N ALA A 114 33.33 -13.81 -24.43
CA ALA A 114 32.66 -15.05 -24.06
C ALA A 114 31.65 -15.53 -25.13
N ALA A 115 31.28 -14.67 -26.08
CA ALA A 115 30.44 -15.02 -27.22
C ALA A 115 30.90 -16.31 -27.93
N ALA A 116 29.93 -17.12 -28.36
CA ALA A 116 30.11 -18.46 -28.95
C ALA A 116 30.80 -19.54 -28.07
N LYS A 117 31.13 -19.28 -26.79
CA LYS A 117 31.55 -20.34 -25.86
C LYS A 117 30.32 -21.12 -25.33
N PRO A 118 30.40 -22.45 -25.13
CA PRO A 118 29.26 -23.27 -24.69
C PRO A 118 28.71 -22.95 -23.29
N ASP A 119 29.45 -22.20 -22.47
CA ASP A 119 29.08 -21.78 -21.13
C ASP A 119 28.37 -20.41 -21.07
N THR A 120 28.34 -19.68 -22.18
CA THR A 120 27.73 -18.34 -22.25
C THR A 120 26.25 -18.44 -22.60
N MET A 121 25.39 -18.06 -21.65
CA MET A 121 23.95 -18.24 -21.79
C MET A 121 23.28 -17.14 -22.62
N LYS A 122 22.25 -17.51 -23.39
CA LYS A 122 21.22 -16.57 -23.86
C LYS A 122 20.11 -16.52 -22.81
N ILE A 123 19.89 -15.36 -22.19
CA ILE A 123 19.06 -15.23 -20.99
C ILE A 123 17.73 -14.55 -21.31
N SER A 124 16.63 -15.30 -21.30
CA SER A 124 15.26 -14.79 -21.26
C SER A 124 14.71 -14.80 -19.82
N ARG A 125 13.49 -14.28 -19.59
CA ARG A 125 12.85 -14.14 -18.26
C ARG A 125 13.03 -15.37 -17.37
N ARG A 126 12.82 -16.57 -17.94
CA ARG A 126 12.88 -17.85 -17.22
C ARG A 126 14.29 -18.27 -16.81
N ASP A 127 15.31 -17.76 -17.50
CA ASP A 127 16.70 -18.16 -17.35
C ASP A 127 17.43 -17.26 -16.33
N LEU A 128 16.90 -16.05 -16.05
CA LEU A 128 17.41 -15.12 -15.02
C LEU A 128 17.54 -15.77 -13.63
N PRO A 129 16.52 -16.45 -13.05
CA PRO A 129 16.67 -17.09 -11.74
C PRO A 129 17.74 -18.19 -11.73
N TYR A 130 17.92 -18.91 -12.85
CA TYR A 130 18.93 -19.96 -12.95
C TYR A 130 20.35 -19.38 -12.93
N ILE A 131 20.68 -18.44 -13.83
CA ILE A 131 22.05 -17.94 -13.93
C ILE A 131 22.47 -17.12 -12.69
N LEU A 132 21.55 -16.34 -12.12
CA LEU A 132 21.80 -15.64 -10.86
C LEU A 132 21.89 -16.63 -9.68
N GLY A 133 21.05 -17.67 -9.64
CA GLY A 133 21.16 -18.77 -8.67
C GLY A 133 22.49 -19.51 -8.74
N MET A 134 23.04 -19.74 -9.94
CA MET A 134 24.38 -20.30 -10.11
C MET A 134 25.47 -19.36 -9.58
N GLY A 135 25.34 -18.04 -9.81
CA GLY A 135 26.21 -17.01 -9.23
C GLY A 135 26.18 -16.96 -7.69
N ILE A 136 25.01 -17.19 -7.08
CA ILE A 136 24.86 -17.35 -5.63
C ILE A 136 25.55 -18.63 -5.16
N ALA A 137 25.37 -19.74 -5.87
CA ALA A 137 26.03 -21.03 -5.61
C ALA A 137 27.54 -21.06 -5.92
N GLY A 138 28.15 -19.92 -6.29
CA GLY A 138 29.58 -19.78 -6.54
C GLY A 138 30.03 -20.14 -7.95
N ARG A 139 29.15 -20.66 -8.81
CA ARG A 139 29.46 -20.96 -10.21
C ARG A 139 29.33 -19.69 -11.05
N LEU A 140 30.48 -19.13 -11.43
CA LEU A 140 30.55 -17.92 -12.25
C LEU A 140 30.16 -18.27 -13.70
N ILE A 141 29.12 -17.63 -14.23
CA ILE A 141 28.60 -17.84 -15.59
C ILE A 141 28.35 -16.47 -16.22
N HIS A 142 28.59 -16.34 -17.53
CA HIS A 142 28.26 -15.15 -18.31
C HIS A 142 27.01 -15.38 -19.15
N GLY A 143 26.30 -14.32 -19.50
CA GLY A 143 25.26 -14.44 -20.52
C GLY A 143 24.68 -13.12 -20.99
N GLY A 144 24.25 -13.13 -22.24
CA GLY A 144 23.57 -12.02 -22.88
C GLY A 144 22.08 -12.01 -22.52
N THR A 145 21.58 -10.89 -22.03
CA THR A 145 20.14 -10.69 -21.80
C THR A 145 19.42 -10.46 -23.12
N THR A 146 18.27 -11.11 -23.33
CA THR A 146 17.36 -10.80 -24.44
C THR A 146 16.60 -9.51 -24.17
N VAL A 147 15.76 -9.08 -25.11
CA VAL A 147 14.73 -8.04 -24.90
C VAL A 147 13.99 -8.23 -23.57
N SER A 148 13.34 -9.38 -23.34
CA SER A 148 12.62 -9.64 -22.08
C SER A 148 13.47 -9.44 -20.80
N SER A 149 14.64 -10.07 -20.72
CA SER A 149 15.52 -9.93 -19.54
C SER A 149 16.09 -8.52 -19.36
N THR A 150 16.35 -7.83 -20.47
CA THR A 150 16.86 -6.45 -20.47
C THR A 150 15.80 -5.50 -19.94
N MET A 151 14.54 -5.66 -20.36
CA MET A 151 13.40 -4.90 -19.84
C MET A 151 13.27 -5.04 -18.33
N ILE A 152 13.25 -6.28 -17.80
CA ILE A 152 13.13 -6.56 -16.36
C ILE A 152 14.22 -5.84 -15.57
N LEU A 153 15.48 -6.01 -15.96
CA LEU A 153 16.62 -5.47 -15.22
C LEU A 153 16.76 -3.94 -15.36
N ALA A 154 16.47 -3.40 -16.55
CA ALA A 154 16.47 -1.95 -16.78
C ALA A 154 15.35 -1.26 -15.98
N HIS A 155 14.13 -1.80 -16.00
CA HIS A 155 13.02 -1.29 -15.21
C HIS A 155 13.29 -1.41 -13.70
N TRP A 156 13.89 -2.52 -13.23
CA TRP A 156 14.31 -2.69 -11.83
C TRP A 156 15.38 -1.64 -11.43
N ALA A 157 16.32 -1.30 -12.31
CA ALA A 157 17.23 -0.17 -12.07
C ALA A 157 16.50 1.18 -12.02
N GLY A 158 15.37 1.34 -12.73
CA GLY A 158 14.55 2.56 -12.81
C GLY A 158 14.57 3.23 -14.19
N ILE A 159 15.14 2.57 -15.20
CA ILE A 159 15.28 3.09 -16.56
C ILE A 159 13.97 2.92 -17.32
N ARG A 160 13.52 3.99 -18.00
CA ARG A 160 12.24 4.05 -18.72
C ARG A 160 12.32 3.80 -20.23
N VAL A 161 13.53 3.77 -20.82
CA VAL A 161 13.74 3.66 -22.27
C VAL A 161 14.80 2.59 -22.59
N PHE A 162 14.54 1.76 -23.60
CA PHE A 162 15.39 0.65 -24.05
C PHE A 162 15.43 0.62 -25.59
N ALA A 163 16.63 0.50 -26.18
CA ALA A 163 16.81 0.32 -27.62
C ALA A 163 17.29 -1.09 -27.99
N THR A 164 16.71 -1.66 -29.05
CA THR A 164 17.18 -2.89 -29.72
C THR A 164 17.03 -2.73 -31.25
N GLY A 165 17.63 -3.63 -32.03
CA GLY A 165 17.33 -3.72 -33.45
C GLY A 165 15.87 -4.12 -33.72
N GLY A 166 15.37 -5.13 -33.01
CA GLY A 166 14.03 -5.70 -33.28
C GLY A 166 13.63 -6.75 -32.25
N ILE A 167 12.38 -6.77 -31.82
CA ILE A 167 11.87 -7.71 -30.81
C ILE A 167 11.73 -9.14 -31.36
N GLY A 168 11.61 -10.14 -30.48
CA GLY A 168 11.00 -11.41 -30.84
C GLY A 168 9.49 -11.27 -31.10
N GLY A 169 8.81 -12.37 -31.41
CA GLY A 169 7.38 -12.33 -31.72
C GLY A 169 6.78 -13.72 -31.86
N VAL A 170 5.61 -13.81 -32.49
CA VAL A 170 5.01 -15.09 -32.90
C VAL A 170 5.78 -15.61 -34.12
N HIS A 171 6.25 -16.86 -34.07
CA HIS A 171 6.91 -17.48 -35.22
C HIS A 171 5.87 -17.85 -36.30
N ARG A 172 6.30 -17.99 -37.56
CA ARG A 172 5.42 -18.43 -38.64
C ARG A 172 5.01 -19.89 -38.40
N GLY A 173 3.71 -20.17 -38.39
CA GLY A 173 3.17 -21.45 -37.89
C GLY A 173 2.97 -21.50 -36.36
N GLY A 174 3.22 -20.40 -35.65
CA GLY A 174 3.13 -20.29 -34.19
C GLY A 174 1.74 -20.55 -33.61
N GLN A 175 0.68 -20.50 -34.41
CA GLN A 175 -0.66 -20.91 -33.98
C GLN A 175 -0.78 -22.43 -33.71
N ASP A 176 0.08 -23.25 -34.33
CA ASP A 176 0.08 -24.71 -34.19
C ASP A 176 1.24 -25.16 -33.27
N SER A 177 2.40 -24.52 -33.38
CA SER A 177 3.59 -24.88 -32.59
C SER A 177 3.69 -24.19 -31.22
N MET A 178 2.91 -23.13 -31.00
CA MET A 178 3.01 -22.21 -29.85
C MET A 178 4.41 -21.60 -29.65
N ASP A 179 5.24 -21.54 -30.70
CA ASP A 179 6.56 -20.90 -30.68
C ASP A 179 6.41 -19.36 -30.71
N VAL A 180 6.28 -18.78 -29.52
CA VAL A 180 6.06 -17.35 -29.28
C VAL A 180 7.14 -16.82 -28.34
N SER A 181 7.80 -15.71 -28.71
CA SER A 181 8.82 -15.12 -27.85
C SER A 181 8.23 -14.56 -26.55
N ALA A 182 8.86 -14.91 -25.44
CA ALA A 182 8.59 -14.34 -24.12
C ALA A 182 8.75 -12.80 -24.07
N ASP A 183 9.38 -12.18 -25.07
CA ASP A 183 9.44 -10.73 -25.21
C ASP A 183 8.04 -10.09 -25.29
N LEU A 184 7.06 -10.75 -25.93
CA LEU A 184 5.70 -10.21 -26.06
C LEU A 184 4.95 -10.23 -24.72
N THR A 185 5.09 -11.33 -23.97
CA THR A 185 4.55 -11.45 -22.61
C THR A 185 5.28 -10.53 -21.62
N GLU A 186 6.51 -10.09 -21.92
CA GLU A 186 7.23 -9.11 -21.11
C GLU A 186 6.78 -7.67 -21.40
N LEU A 187 6.45 -7.36 -22.65
CA LEU A 187 5.82 -6.11 -23.03
C LEU A 187 4.46 -5.94 -22.31
N GLY A 188 3.69 -7.01 -22.13
CA GLY A 188 2.50 -7.01 -21.26
C GLY A 188 2.76 -7.09 -19.74
N ARG A 189 4.00 -6.90 -19.27
CA ARG A 189 4.37 -7.06 -17.84
C ARG A 189 5.31 -6.01 -17.26
N THR A 190 6.13 -5.35 -18.08
CA THR A 190 7.18 -4.44 -17.60
C THR A 190 7.01 -3.06 -18.26
N PRO A 191 6.62 -2.01 -17.49
CA PRO A 191 6.40 -0.67 -18.04
C PRO A 191 7.73 0.02 -18.35
N ILE A 192 8.19 -0.19 -19.57
CA ILE A 192 9.37 0.42 -20.20
C ILE A 192 9.06 0.66 -21.69
N ALA A 193 9.61 1.74 -22.26
CA ALA A 193 9.49 2.04 -23.68
C ALA A 193 10.60 1.35 -24.48
N VAL A 194 10.21 0.45 -25.39
CA VAL A 194 11.11 -0.30 -26.26
C VAL A 194 11.08 0.33 -27.66
N VAL A 195 12.24 0.81 -28.12
CA VAL A 195 12.43 1.33 -29.47
C VAL A 195 13.11 0.27 -30.33
N CYS A 196 12.49 -0.11 -31.44
CA CYS A 196 13.01 -1.12 -32.35
C CYS A 196 12.41 -1.00 -33.77
N SER A 197 12.95 -1.69 -34.77
CA SER A 197 12.41 -1.68 -36.14
C SER A 197 11.35 -2.77 -36.35
N GLY A 198 10.41 -2.87 -35.41
CA GLY A 198 9.41 -3.94 -35.36
C GLY A 198 9.96 -5.26 -34.84
N CYS A 199 9.30 -6.38 -35.16
CA CYS A 199 9.80 -7.72 -34.85
C CYS A 199 10.71 -8.24 -35.97
N LYS A 200 11.64 -9.16 -35.63
CA LYS A 200 12.58 -9.75 -36.59
C LYS A 200 11.85 -10.37 -37.80
N SER A 201 12.35 -10.13 -39.01
CA SER A 201 11.61 -10.32 -40.27
C SER A 201 11.15 -11.77 -40.60
N PHE A 202 11.77 -12.79 -40.00
CA PHE A 202 11.37 -14.21 -40.15
C PHE A 202 10.14 -14.61 -39.31
N LEU A 203 9.57 -13.67 -38.54
CA LEU A 203 8.39 -13.87 -37.70
C LEU A 203 7.07 -13.64 -38.47
N ASP A 204 5.96 -13.77 -37.77
CA ASP A 204 4.61 -13.45 -38.22
C ASP A 204 4.19 -12.08 -37.66
N ILE A 205 4.17 -11.04 -38.51
CA ILE A 205 3.87 -9.66 -38.07
C ILE A 205 2.41 -9.52 -37.62
N PRO A 206 1.38 -9.94 -38.41
CA PRO A 206 -0.02 -9.89 -37.96
C PRO A 206 -0.23 -10.58 -36.61
N ARG A 207 0.19 -11.85 -36.46
CA ARG A 207 0.00 -12.57 -35.19
C ARG A 207 0.79 -11.96 -34.02
N THR A 208 1.92 -11.32 -34.30
CA THR A 208 2.69 -10.58 -33.26
C THR A 208 1.93 -9.35 -32.78
N LEU A 209 1.23 -8.62 -33.66
CA LEU A 209 0.41 -7.47 -33.27
C LEU A 209 -0.84 -7.90 -32.50
N GLU A 210 -1.59 -8.91 -32.97
CA GLU A 210 -2.74 -9.51 -32.27
C GLU A 210 -2.37 -9.99 -30.86
N PHE A 211 -1.20 -10.63 -30.71
CA PHE A 211 -0.70 -11.06 -29.40
C PHE A 211 -0.34 -9.86 -28.51
N LEU A 212 0.26 -8.79 -29.05
CA LEU A 212 0.59 -7.59 -28.29
C LEU A 212 -0.66 -6.82 -27.83
N GLU A 213 -1.70 -6.76 -28.66
CA GLU A 213 -3.04 -6.26 -28.26
C GLU A 213 -3.63 -7.12 -27.14
N THR A 214 -3.57 -8.44 -27.27
CA THR A 214 -3.98 -9.41 -26.22
C THR A 214 -3.18 -9.26 -24.92
N GLN A 215 -1.94 -8.76 -24.99
CA GLN A 215 -1.10 -8.44 -23.82
C GLN A 215 -1.27 -6.98 -23.33
N GLY A 216 -2.18 -6.20 -23.92
CA GLY A 216 -2.40 -4.79 -23.55
C GLY A 216 -1.18 -3.89 -23.82
N THR A 217 -0.26 -4.31 -24.70
CA THR A 217 0.90 -3.51 -25.09
C THR A 217 0.49 -2.48 -26.13
N MET A 218 0.74 -1.20 -25.85
CA MET A 218 0.52 -0.16 -26.86
C MET A 218 1.67 -0.15 -27.87
N VAL A 219 1.31 -0.22 -29.16
CA VAL A 219 2.24 -0.29 -30.30
C VAL A 219 2.02 0.92 -31.22
N ALA A 220 3.06 1.74 -31.41
CA ALA A 220 3.02 2.91 -32.31
C ALA A 220 4.23 2.93 -33.25
N THR A 221 4.03 3.34 -34.51
CA THR A 221 5.13 3.52 -35.47
C THR A 221 5.45 5.00 -35.67
N PHE A 222 6.73 5.36 -35.69
CA PHE A 222 7.18 6.71 -36.06
C PHE A 222 6.83 7.02 -37.52
N SER A 223 6.07 8.09 -37.75
CA SER A 223 5.65 8.48 -39.11
C SER A 223 6.86 8.83 -39.98
N GLN A 224 7.89 9.45 -39.39
CA GLN A 224 9.04 10.03 -40.09
C GLN A 224 8.60 11.03 -41.18
N GLY A 225 7.50 11.77 -40.92
CA GLY A 225 6.94 12.77 -41.84
C GLY A 225 5.96 12.21 -42.89
N ARG A 226 5.72 10.89 -42.93
CA ARG A 226 4.70 10.29 -43.81
C ARG A 226 3.29 10.58 -43.31
N ILE A 227 2.38 10.85 -44.24
CA ILE A 227 0.98 11.22 -43.98
C ILE A 227 0.07 10.07 -44.42
N GLY A 228 -0.94 9.75 -43.62
CA GLY A 228 -1.89 8.66 -43.88
C GLY A 228 -1.53 7.36 -43.15
N ASP A 229 -1.83 6.24 -43.77
CA ASP A 229 -1.68 4.91 -43.17
C ASP A 229 -0.22 4.45 -43.14
N VAL A 230 0.46 4.74 -42.04
CA VAL A 230 1.84 4.29 -41.80
C VAL A 230 1.84 2.81 -41.41
N GLU A 231 2.57 2.00 -42.17
CA GLU A 231 2.76 0.58 -41.87
C GLU A 231 3.73 0.34 -40.71
N PHE A 232 3.52 -0.77 -40.00
CA PHE A 232 4.49 -1.31 -39.05
C PHE A 232 5.71 -1.85 -39.82
N PRO A 233 6.96 -1.56 -39.41
CA PRO A 233 8.16 -1.98 -40.15
C PRO A 233 8.43 -3.49 -40.02
N ALA A 234 8.98 -4.07 -41.09
CA ALA A 234 9.38 -5.48 -41.16
C ALA A 234 10.91 -5.65 -41.00
N PHE A 235 11.49 -4.99 -40.00
CA PHE A 235 12.93 -5.01 -39.67
C PHE A 235 13.82 -4.46 -40.80
N TYR A 236 14.13 -5.27 -41.82
CA TYR A 236 14.92 -4.87 -42.99
C TYR A 236 14.15 -4.01 -44.00
N ALA A 237 12.81 -4.07 -43.99
CA ALA A 237 11.96 -3.28 -44.86
C ALA A 237 11.15 -2.25 -44.06
N ARG A 238 11.05 -1.03 -44.58
CA ARG A 238 10.21 0.06 -44.02
C ARG A 238 8.72 -0.25 -43.99
N GLU A 239 8.29 -1.16 -44.86
CA GLU A 239 6.91 -1.52 -45.15
C GLU A 239 6.75 -3.05 -45.03
N SER A 240 5.65 -3.48 -44.43
CA SER A 240 5.32 -4.87 -44.11
C SER A 240 4.06 -5.37 -44.79
N GLY A 241 3.28 -4.52 -45.46
CA GLY A 241 1.89 -4.78 -45.84
C GLY A 241 0.91 -4.81 -44.67
N VAL A 242 1.30 -4.30 -43.50
CA VAL A 242 0.49 -4.33 -42.27
C VAL A 242 0.48 -2.93 -41.65
N LYS A 243 -0.71 -2.33 -41.57
CA LYS A 243 -0.95 -1.03 -40.94
C LYS A 243 -0.54 -1.06 -39.46
N SER A 244 0.14 -0.01 -38.99
CA SER A 244 0.50 0.11 -37.58
C SER A 244 -0.74 0.41 -36.71
N PRO A 245 -0.90 -0.17 -35.51
CA PRO A 245 -2.06 0.09 -34.64
C PRO A 245 -2.20 1.56 -34.23
N MET A 246 -1.08 2.22 -33.95
CA MET A 246 -0.98 3.67 -33.74
C MET A 246 0.17 4.26 -34.56
N VAL A 247 0.16 5.58 -34.75
CA VAL A 247 1.22 6.36 -35.41
C VAL A 247 1.63 7.51 -34.51
N VAL A 248 2.93 7.77 -34.39
CA VAL A 248 3.49 8.87 -33.59
C VAL A 248 4.35 9.76 -34.50
N GLN A 249 4.18 11.07 -34.41
CA GLN A 249 4.78 12.02 -35.35
C GLN A 249 6.22 12.38 -35.00
N ASP A 250 6.51 12.60 -33.71
CA ASP A 250 7.84 13.00 -33.24
C ASP A 250 8.19 12.45 -31.85
N PHE A 251 9.41 12.77 -31.40
CA PHE A 251 9.93 12.33 -30.11
C PHE A 251 9.25 13.00 -28.90
N ARG A 252 8.53 14.12 -29.09
CA ARG A 252 7.77 14.80 -28.03
C ARG A 252 6.45 14.10 -27.78
N GLU A 253 5.73 13.70 -28.83
CA GLU A 253 4.56 12.84 -28.70
C GLU A 253 4.95 11.50 -28.08
N ALA A 254 6.02 10.86 -28.56
CA ALA A 254 6.50 9.60 -28.00
C ALA A 254 6.87 9.74 -26.51
N ALA A 255 7.60 10.80 -26.14
CA ALA A 255 7.93 11.09 -24.74
C ALA A 255 6.69 11.43 -23.89
N ALA A 256 5.70 12.16 -24.42
CA ALA A 256 4.45 12.47 -23.74
C ALA A 256 3.59 11.21 -23.52
N ILE A 257 3.64 10.25 -24.44
CA ILE A 257 3.00 8.93 -24.30
C ILE A 257 3.70 8.10 -23.22
N VAL A 258 5.04 8.10 -23.16
CA VAL A 258 5.78 7.43 -22.06
C VAL A 258 5.56 8.14 -20.72
N LEU A 259 5.42 9.47 -20.72
CA LEU A 259 5.01 10.23 -19.54
C LEU A 259 3.58 9.86 -19.12
N ALA A 260 2.65 9.71 -20.05
CA ALA A 260 1.28 9.29 -19.77
C ALA A 260 1.23 7.86 -19.22
N GLN A 261 2.01 6.92 -19.77
CA GLN A 261 2.20 5.57 -19.24
C GLN A 261 2.85 5.58 -17.84
N THR A 262 3.90 6.40 -17.65
CA THR A 262 4.58 6.60 -16.37
C THR A 262 3.62 7.18 -15.32
N ARG A 263 2.81 8.18 -15.70
CA ARG A 263 1.75 8.74 -14.87
C ARG A 263 0.71 7.67 -14.57
N MET A 264 0.09 7.01 -15.55
CA MET A 264 -0.89 5.94 -15.30
C MET A 264 -0.37 4.86 -14.32
N GLY A 265 0.91 4.46 -14.39
CA GLY A 265 1.53 3.54 -13.43
C GLY A 265 1.85 4.10 -12.04
N ILE A 266 1.89 5.44 -11.87
CA ILE A 266 2.16 6.14 -10.61
C ILE A 266 0.88 6.74 -9.98
N THR A 267 -0.10 7.09 -10.80
CA THR A 267 -1.15 8.05 -10.45
C THR A 267 -2.57 7.47 -10.45
N SER A 268 -2.80 6.31 -11.08
CA SER A 268 -4.16 5.82 -11.31
C SER A 268 -4.67 4.77 -10.31
N ASN A 269 -3.78 4.18 -9.52
CA ASN A 269 -4.00 2.91 -8.78
C ASN A 269 -4.41 1.69 -9.65
N LEU A 270 -4.51 1.82 -10.98
CA LEU A 270 -4.49 0.65 -11.86
C LEU A 270 -3.07 0.06 -11.86
N ASN A 271 -3.00 -1.26 -11.80
CA ASN A 271 -1.76 -2.03 -11.92
C ASN A 271 -1.30 -2.09 -13.40
N PHE A 272 -1.07 -0.91 -14.02
CA PHE A 272 -0.79 -0.74 -15.45
C PHE A 272 0.66 -1.15 -15.79
N ASN A 273 0.94 -2.44 -15.59
CA ASN A 273 2.23 -3.06 -15.82
C ASN A 273 2.40 -3.45 -17.30
N SER A 274 2.14 -2.51 -18.20
CA SER A 274 2.32 -2.69 -19.65
C SER A 274 3.38 -1.72 -20.14
N GLY A 275 4.26 -2.20 -21.02
CA GLY A 275 5.27 -1.42 -21.72
C GLY A 275 4.73 -0.75 -22.98
N THR A 276 5.61 -0.06 -23.70
CA THR A 276 5.29 0.56 -24.99
C THR A 276 6.26 0.05 -26.05
N LEU A 277 5.75 -0.28 -27.23
CA LEU A 277 6.57 -0.60 -28.40
C LEU A 277 6.53 0.55 -29.40
N PHE A 278 7.64 1.30 -29.51
CA PHE A 278 7.83 2.28 -30.58
C PHE A 278 8.59 1.65 -31.75
N ALA A 279 7.86 1.37 -32.81
CA ALA A 279 8.41 0.94 -34.08
C ALA A 279 9.08 2.13 -34.80
N ASN A 280 10.39 2.06 -35.00
CA ASN A 280 11.17 3.01 -35.80
C ASN A 280 11.64 2.32 -37.10
N PRO A 281 11.03 2.65 -38.26
CA PRO A 281 11.43 2.06 -39.53
C PRO A 281 12.86 2.41 -39.93
N ILE A 282 13.60 1.40 -40.41
CA ILE A 282 14.95 1.52 -40.97
C ILE A 282 15.07 2.71 -41.95
N PRO A 283 16.18 3.48 -41.97
CA PRO A 283 16.37 4.55 -42.94
C PRO A 283 16.22 4.07 -44.39
N GLU A 284 15.76 4.96 -45.27
CA GLU A 284 15.29 4.62 -46.61
C GLU A 284 16.41 4.11 -47.52
N GLU A 285 17.57 4.74 -47.41
CA GLU A 285 18.80 4.40 -48.12
C GLU A 285 19.42 3.04 -47.70
N PHE A 286 18.92 2.43 -46.62
CA PHE A 286 19.29 1.09 -46.15
C PHE A 286 18.14 0.07 -46.19
N SER A 287 16.92 0.47 -46.58
CA SER A 287 15.76 -0.40 -46.62
C SER A 287 15.86 -1.41 -47.78
N ILE A 288 15.69 -2.69 -47.48
CA ILE A 288 15.58 -3.73 -48.51
C ILE A 288 14.09 -3.86 -48.91
N PRO A 289 13.74 -3.92 -50.21
CA PRO A 289 12.35 -4.04 -50.65
C PRO A 289 11.66 -5.27 -50.04
N LYS A 290 10.40 -5.10 -49.58
CA LYS A 290 9.63 -6.16 -48.89
C LYS A 290 9.61 -7.48 -49.66
N ALA A 291 9.39 -7.44 -50.98
CA ALA A 291 9.33 -8.64 -51.81
C ALA A 291 10.66 -9.41 -51.82
N GLU A 292 11.75 -8.70 -52.10
CA GLU A 292 13.12 -9.25 -52.16
C GLU A 292 13.53 -9.90 -50.83
N ILE A 293 13.34 -9.19 -49.71
CA ILE A 293 13.72 -9.74 -48.41
C ILE A 293 12.79 -10.88 -47.99
N SER A 294 11.50 -10.86 -48.37
CA SER A 294 10.56 -11.95 -48.08
C SER A 294 10.96 -13.24 -48.78
N GLU A 295 11.43 -13.17 -50.04
CA GLU A 295 11.96 -14.32 -50.77
C GLU A 295 13.20 -14.90 -50.08
N ALA A 296 14.18 -14.05 -49.73
CA ALA A 296 15.38 -14.45 -49.00
C ALA A 296 15.08 -15.08 -47.62
N ILE A 297 14.08 -14.56 -46.90
CA ILE A 297 13.61 -15.11 -45.63
C ILE A 297 12.93 -16.47 -45.83
N ASN A 298 12.04 -16.59 -46.81
CA ASN A 298 11.31 -17.83 -47.08
C ASN A 298 12.30 -18.96 -47.42
N GLN A 299 13.27 -18.70 -48.29
CA GLN A 299 14.35 -19.63 -48.61
C GLN A 299 15.19 -19.97 -47.36
N ALA A 300 15.61 -18.98 -46.57
CA ALA A 300 16.43 -19.22 -45.39
C ALA A 300 15.71 -20.06 -44.31
N VAL A 301 14.40 -19.86 -44.13
CA VAL A 301 13.57 -20.64 -43.20
C VAL A 301 13.32 -22.06 -43.73
N GLN A 302 13.08 -22.23 -45.04
CA GLN A 302 12.96 -23.54 -45.67
C GLN A 302 14.26 -24.34 -45.54
N GLU A 303 15.41 -23.77 -45.94
CA GLU A 303 16.72 -24.43 -45.82
C GLU A 303 17.10 -24.75 -44.36
N ALA A 304 16.63 -23.95 -43.39
CA ALA A 304 16.81 -24.25 -41.97
C ALA A 304 16.03 -25.49 -41.54
N SER A 305 14.76 -25.60 -41.97
CA SER A 305 13.89 -26.73 -41.66
C SER A 305 14.38 -28.02 -42.33
N GLU A 306 14.73 -27.98 -43.62
CA GLU A 306 15.25 -29.11 -44.39
C GLU A 306 16.56 -29.68 -43.82
N ARG A 307 17.36 -28.84 -43.15
CA ARG A 307 18.63 -29.22 -42.52
C ARG A 307 18.53 -29.47 -41.01
N GLY A 308 17.31 -29.45 -40.44
CA GLY A 308 17.08 -29.75 -39.02
C GLY A 308 17.60 -28.69 -38.03
N PHE A 309 17.78 -27.44 -38.45
CA PHE A 309 18.20 -26.35 -37.55
C PHE A 309 17.04 -25.93 -36.64
N HIS A 310 17.13 -26.32 -35.37
CA HIS A 310 16.08 -26.09 -34.37
C HIS A 310 16.63 -25.36 -33.12
N GLY A 311 15.72 -24.82 -32.30
CA GLY A 311 16.07 -24.15 -31.05
C GLY A 311 17.08 -23.01 -31.22
N HIS A 312 18.10 -22.99 -30.36
CA HIS A 312 19.11 -21.92 -30.35
C HIS A 312 19.99 -21.87 -31.61
N ALA A 313 20.08 -22.95 -32.38
CA ALA A 313 20.88 -23.03 -33.60
C ALA A 313 20.17 -22.45 -34.84
N ASN A 314 18.84 -22.27 -34.77
CA ASN A 314 18.03 -21.81 -35.90
C ASN A 314 18.30 -20.34 -36.28
N THR A 315 18.25 -19.42 -35.31
CA THR A 315 18.42 -17.97 -35.60
C THR A 315 19.78 -17.62 -36.23
N PRO A 316 20.94 -18.14 -35.77
CA PRO A 316 22.22 -17.88 -36.41
C PRO A 316 22.28 -18.38 -37.87
N PHE A 317 21.71 -19.55 -38.15
CA PHE A 317 21.64 -20.10 -39.52
C PHE A 317 20.80 -19.21 -40.43
N ILE A 318 19.58 -18.84 -40.00
CA ILE A 318 18.68 -17.98 -40.79
C ILE A 318 19.34 -16.62 -41.11
N LEU A 319 19.97 -15.98 -40.11
CA LEU A 319 20.62 -14.68 -40.32
C LEU A 319 21.84 -14.77 -41.25
N ALA A 320 22.65 -15.83 -41.13
CA ALA A 320 23.75 -16.09 -42.06
C ALA A 320 23.21 -16.32 -43.49
N ARG A 321 22.16 -17.12 -43.65
CA ARG A 321 21.61 -17.44 -44.96
C ARG A 321 20.93 -16.24 -45.64
N ILE A 322 20.24 -15.38 -44.89
CA ILE A 322 19.71 -14.10 -45.39
C ILE A 322 20.84 -13.18 -45.84
N LYS A 323 21.98 -13.11 -45.12
CA LYS A 323 23.17 -12.37 -45.56
C LYS A 323 23.68 -12.89 -46.91
N ASP A 324 23.78 -14.20 -47.08
CA ASP A 324 24.28 -14.78 -48.34
C ASP A 324 23.34 -14.47 -49.51
N ILE A 325 22.02 -14.67 -49.35
CA ILE A 325 21.03 -14.44 -50.42
C ILE A 325 20.92 -12.95 -50.78
N THR A 326 20.99 -12.04 -49.80
CA THR A 326 20.95 -10.58 -50.04
C THR A 326 22.27 -10.00 -50.58
N ASN A 327 23.26 -10.86 -50.93
CA ASN A 327 24.62 -10.46 -51.32
C ASN A 327 25.27 -9.52 -50.29
N GLY A 328 25.07 -9.82 -49.01
CA GLY A 328 25.60 -9.06 -47.87
C GLY A 328 24.78 -7.85 -47.45
N ARG A 329 23.79 -7.38 -48.22
CA ARG A 329 23.03 -6.14 -47.93
C ARG A 329 22.29 -6.16 -46.59
N SER A 330 21.92 -7.33 -46.07
CA SER A 330 21.28 -7.43 -44.76
C SER A 330 22.18 -6.96 -43.59
N LEU A 331 23.51 -6.96 -43.72
CA LEU A 331 24.42 -6.49 -42.66
C LEU A 331 24.44 -4.97 -42.46
N PRO A 332 24.69 -4.12 -43.49
CA PRO A 332 24.57 -2.67 -43.33
C PRO A 332 23.14 -2.25 -43.00
N ALA A 333 22.12 -2.94 -43.52
CA ALA A 333 20.72 -2.72 -43.13
C ALA A 333 20.50 -3.00 -41.62
N ASN A 334 20.98 -4.14 -41.10
CA ASN A 334 20.91 -4.46 -39.67
C ASN A 334 21.68 -3.43 -38.82
N ARG A 335 22.86 -2.98 -39.26
CA ARG A 335 23.62 -1.95 -38.54
C ARG A 335 22.85 -0.63 -38.49
N SER A 336 22.41 -0.12 -39.63
CA SER A 336 21.70 1.16 -39.75
C SER A 336 20.39 1.19 -38.97
N LEU A 337 19.61 0.10 -38.97
CA LEU A 337 18.38 0.03 -38.17
C LEU A 337 18.69 0.06 -36.66
N ILE A 338 19.74 -0.64 -36.18
CA ILE A 338 20.12 -0.60 -34.75
C ILE A 338 20.58 0.81 -34.36
N GLU A 339 21.44 1.44 -35.18
CA GLU A 339 21.94 2.79 -34.94
C GLU A 339 20.80 3.81 -34.94
N SER A 340 19.87 3.74 -35.91
CA SER A 340 18.66 4.59 -35.96
C SER A 340 17.76 4.41 -34.74
N ASN A 341 17.58 3.19 -34.24
CA ASN A 341 16.78 2.90 -33.04
C ASN A 341 17.45 3.46 -31.78
N VAL A 342 18.77 3.35 -31.67
CA VAL A 342 19.55 3.92 -30.55
C VAL A 342 19.49 5.45 -30.54
N GLN A 343 19.64 6.10 -31.70
CA GLN A 343 19.47 7.56 -31.83
C GLN A 343 18.05 8.01 -31.46
N THR A 344 17.03 7.28 -31.93
CA THR A 344 15.61 7.55 -31.64
C THR A 344 15.31 7.38 -30.15
N ALA A 345 15.83 6.34 -29.51
CA ALA A 345 15.69 6.13 -28.08
C ALA A 345 16.39 7.21 -27.24
N ALA A 346 17.58 7.67 -27.64
CA ALA A 346 18.27 8.76 -26.96
C ALA A 346 17.48 10.09 -27.05
N LYS A 347 16.97 10.42 -28.24
CA LYS A 347 16.11 11.60 -28.46
C LYS A 347 14.81 11.51 -27.65
N LEU A 348 14.14 10.35 -27.64
CA LEU A 348 12.95 10.09 -26.83
C LEU A 348 13.26 10.22 -25.33
N ALA A 349 14.36 9.64 -24.85
CA ALA A 349 14.79 9.74 -23.45
C ALA A 349 15.07 11.19 -23.05
N ALA A 350 15.75 11.98 -23.89
CA ALA A 350 16.02 13.39 -23.65
C ALA A 350 14.73 14.24 -23.58
N HIS A 351 13.77 14.00 -24.48
CA HIS A 351 12.45 14.65 -24.39
C HIS A 351 11.67 14.21 -23.15
N LEU A 352 11.72 12.92 -22.78
CA LEU A 352 11.08 12.40 -21.57
C LEU A 352 11.69 13.02 -20.29
N ALA A 353 13.01 13.13 -20.21
CA ALA A 353 13.70 13.81 -19.11
C ALA A 353 13.30 15.30 -19.01
N SER A 354 13.23 16.00 -20.15
CA SER A 354 12.77 17.39 -20.19
C SER A 354 11.32 17.56 -19.76
N LEU A 355 10.42 16.62 -20.10
CA LEU A 355 9.03 16.63 -19.62
C LEU A 355 8.95 16.30 -18.12
N LEU A 356 9.75 15.35 -17.63
CA LEU A 356 9.82 14.99 -16.21
C LEU A 356 10.36 16.13 -15.34
N ASP A 357 11.29 16.95 -15.86
CA ASP A 357 11.80 18.13 -15.14
C ASP A 357 10.74 19.24 -14.99
N GLN A 358 9.94 19.45 -16.04
CA GLN A 358 8.78 20.33 -16.03
C GLN A 358 7.66 19.82 -15.11
N ASP A 359 7.52 18.50 -15.01
CA ASP A 359 6.57 17.79 -14.15
C ASP A 359 7.04 17.77 -12.69
N LYS A 360 6.83 18.88 -11.99
CA LYS A 360 7.29 19.11 -10.61
C LYS A 360 6.78 18.11 -9.57
N ASP A 361 5.73 17.35 -9.88
CA ASP A 361 5.20 16.30 -9.01
C ASP A 361 5.93 14.95 -9.23
N LEU A 362 6.53 14.74 -10.40
CA LEU A 362 7.39 13.58 -10.71
C LEU A 362 8.90 13.84 -10.50
N ASN A 363 9.36 15.09 -10.59
CA ASN A 363 10.73 15.48 -10.27
C ASN A 363 11.02 15.50 -8.74
N ILE A 364 10.02 15.13 -7.93
CA ILE A 364 10.18 14.84 -6.51
C ILE A 364 10.69 13.39 -6.35
N PRO A 365 11.85 13.15 -5.71
CA PRO A 365 12.25 11.79 -5.35
C PRO A 365 11.17 11.21 -4.43
N ALA A 366 10.70 9.99 -4.73
CA ALA A 366 9.39 9.40 -4.39
C ALA A 366 9.04 9.24 -2.89
N HIS A 367 9.14 10.32 -2.11
CA HIS A 367 8.88 10.37 -0.67
C HIS A 367 8.72 11.81 -0.14
N ARG A 368 8.08 12.73 -0.88
CA ARG A 368 7.99 14.16 -0.50
C ARG A 368 6.65 14.89 -0.65
N THR A 369 5.54 14.17 -0.73
CA THR A 369 4.16 14.72 -0.69
C THR A 369 3.52 14.54 0.69
N GLY A 370 4.03 15.26 1.71
CA GLY A 370 3.39 15.29 3.04
C GLY A 370 4.30 15.76 4.18
N PHE A 371 3.86 16.81 4.89
CA PHE A 371 4.45 17.32 6.14
C PHE A 371 5.95 17.66 6.16
N THR A 372 6.28 18.91 5.82
CA THR A 372 7.17 19.75 6.67
C THR A 372 7.08 21.23 6.27
N LYS A 373 6.48 22.07 7.13
CA LYS A 373 6.61 23.54 7.02
C LYS A 373 6.39 24.19 8.40
N LYS A 374 7.49 24.73 8.97
CA LYS A 374 7.67 25.05 10.42
C LYS A 374 7.66 23.75 11.26
N VAL A 375 8.59 23.52 12.18
CA VAL A 375 9.34 24.45 13.04
C VAL A 375 10.84 24.47 12.72
N SER A 376 11.45 25.67 12.72
CA SER A 376 12.92 25.87 12.72
C SER A 376 13.29 27.13 13.53
N LYS A 377 12.80 27.18 14.78
CA LYS A 377 13.23 28.08 15.84
C LYS A 377 13.10 27.34 17.17
N ILE A 378 14.24 26.86 17.68
CA ILE A 378 14.60 26.29 19.00
C ILE A 378 15.73 25.30 18.68
N ASP A 379 16.93 25.84 18.39
CA ASP A 379 18.17 25.07 18.20
C ASP A 379 19.42 25.98 18.29
N SER A 380 19.30 27.07 19.06
CA SER A 380 20.32 28.13 19.19
C SER A 380 20.40 28.68 20.62
N MET A 381 19.96 27.89 21.59
CA MET A 381 20.10 28.13 23.03
C MET A 381 20.33 26.76 23.68
N LEU A 382 21.36 26.65 24.53
CA LEU A 382 21.89 25.39 25.07
C LEU A 382 22.50 24.52 23.95
N THR A 383 23.82 24.31 23.81
CA THR A 383 24.84 24.20 24.85
C THR A 383 26.25 24.62 24.40
N SER A 384 26.87 25.59 25.08
CA SER A 384 28.34 25.75 25.16
C SER A 384 28.76 26.83 26.19
N ALA A 385 28.36 26.66 27.45
CA ALA A 385 28.86 27.51 28.53
C ALA A 385 30.24 27.05 29.03
N SER A 386 31.32 27.72 28.59
CA SER A 386 32.60 27.84 29.32
C SER A 386 33.56 28.84 28.67
N LEU A 387 34.05 29.78 29.49
CA LEU A 387 35.30 30.58 29.46
C LEU A 387 36.20 30.52 28.19
N GLU A 388 36.77 31.62 27.69
CA GLU A 388 37.65 32.55 28.43
C GLU A 388 37.65 34.05 27.98
N ARG A 389 38.54 34.84 28.58
CA ARG A 389 38.57 36.32 28.68
C ARG A 389 39.21 37.05 27.48
N LYS A 390 38.67 38.22 27.12
CA LYS A 390 39.34 39.56 26.99
C LYS A 390 38.28 40.59 26.54
N VAL A 391 37.99 41.70 27.23
CA VAL A 391 38.80 42.87 27.69
C VAL A 391 38.73 44.03 26.65
N ASN A 392 38.27 45.20 27.13
CA ASN A 392 38.23 46.54 26.49
C ASN A 392 37.24 46.72 25.31
N GLU A 393 36.65 47.90 25.06
CA GLU A 393 36.67 49.20 25.79
C GLU A 393 35.38 50.02 25.50
N ASP A 394 35.00 50.86 26.48
CA ASP A 394 34.31 52.16 26.51
C ASP A 394 33.25 52.64 25.48
N ASP A 395 32.33 53.46 26.04
CA ASP A 395 31.66 54.65 25.48
C ASP A 395 30.63 54.58 24.32
N SER A 396 29.74 55.57 24.14
CA SER A 396 28.93 56.39 25.09
C SER A 396 27.89 57.21 24.31
N LEU A 397 26.85 57.74 25.00
CA LEU A 397 25.96 58.85 24.56
C LEU A 397 25.12 58.59 23.26
N ALA A 398 24.15 59.43 22.84
CA ALA A 398 23.11 60.15 23.59
C ALA A 398 21.93 60.61 22.68
N THR A 399 20.76 60.83 23.30
CA THR A 399 19.70 61.84 22.97
C THR A 399 19.11 62.04 21.54
N GLY A 400 17.78 62.00 21.48
CA GLY A 400 16.94 62.99 20.75
C GLY A 400 16.36 62.60 19.38
N ASP A 401 15.28 63.22 18.89
CA ASP A 401 14.21 63.99 19.58
C ASP A 401 12.99 64.20 18.63
N CYS A 402 11.90 64.78 19.16
CA CYS A 402 10.81 65.49 18.47
C CYS A 402 9.65 64.73 17.76
N ASN A 403 8.52 65.44 17.72
CA ASN A 403 7.16 65.10 17.20
C ASN A 403 6.81 66.20 16.12
N PRO A 404 5.57 66.68 15.78
CA PRO A 404 4.19 66.35 16.18
C PRO A 404 3.06 66.35 15.09
N SER A 405 1.82 66.03 15.52
CA SER A 405 0.50 66.56 15.05
C SER A 405 -0.12 65.98 13.74
N SER A 406 -1.45 65.94 13.47
CA SER A 406 -2.75 66.27 14.15
C SER A 406 -3.91 65.41 13.51
N LYS A 407 -5.26 65.47 13.67
CA LYS A 407 -6.39 66.31 14.23
C LYS A 407 -7.55 65.31 14.59
N LYS A 408 -8.49 65.52 15.55
CA LYS A 408 -9.79 66.26 15.58
C LYS A 408 -10.85 65.87 14.49
N THR A 409 -12.18 65.74 14.72
CA THR A 409 -13.13 66.28 15.77
C THR A 409 -14.43 65.45 16.01
N ASN A 410 -14.96 65.45 17.26
CA ASN A 410 -16.36 65.66 17.77
C ASN A 410 -17.60 64.80 17.32
N ASP A 411 -18.74 64.69 18.05
CA ASP A 411 -19.17 64.85 19.48
C ASP A 411 -20.70 64.52 19.67
N ILE A 412 -21.23 64.46 20.93
CA ILE A 412 -22.57 64.86 21.46
C ILE A 412 -23.32 63.89 22.46
N THR A 413 -23.86 64.49 23.55
CA THR A 413 -24.60 64.10 24.81
C THR A 413 -25.70 63.01 24.80
N ARG A 414 -26.05 62.22 25.87
CA ARG A 414 -26.38 62.41 27.35
C ARG A 414 -27.85 62.91 27.64
N PRO A 415 -28.50 62.77 28.86
CA PRO A 415 -28.12 62.19 30.19
C PRO A 415 -29.18 61.36 31.04
N ARG A 416 -28.69 60.74 32.14
CA ARG A 416 -29.24 60.45 33.53
C ARG A 416 -30.73 60.32 33.93
N THR A 417 -30.98 59.40 34.91
CA THR A 417 -31.52 59.68 36.28
C THR A 417 -31.32 58.48 37.25
N GLU A 418 -31.72 58.60 38.54
CA GLU A 418 -31.16 57.87 39.71
C GLU A 418 -32.19 57.59 40.88
N ASN A 419 -31.82 56.75 41.90
CA ASN A 419 -32.41 56.56 43.28
C ASN A 419 -33.62 55.55 43.51
N VAL A 420 -33.90 54.86 44.67
CA VAL A 420 -33.28 54.70 46.04
C VAL A 420 -33.82 53.47 46.88
N TYR A 421 -32.95 52.75 47.65
CA TYR A 421 -33.06 51.95 48.93
C TYR A 421 -34.03 50.75 49.25
N LYS A 422 -33.42 49.65 49.81
CA LYS A 422 -33.84 48.70 50.93
C LYS A 422 -35.12 47.80 50.81
N LYS A 423 -35.23 46.58 51.42
CA LYS A 423 -34.30 45.58 52.04
C LYS A 423 -35.04 44.22 52.28
N ASP A 424 -34.27 43.11 52.37
CA ASP A 424 -34.56 41.79 53.03
C ASP A 424 -35.40 40.65 52.39
N SER A 425 -34.84 39.43 52.56
CA SER A 425 -35.46 38.08 52.71
C SER A 425 -35.67 37.12 51.51
N ASN A 426 -34.93 36.00 51.58
CA ASN A 426 -35.25 34.59 51.23
C ASN A 426 -35.79 34.13 49.84
N ARG A 427 -34.87 33.47 49.10
CA ARG A 427 -34.93 32.07 48.57
C ARG A 427 -35.49 31.79 47.15
N ILE A 428 -34.70 30.97 46.42
CA ILE A 428 -34.96 30.14 45.21
C ILE A 428 -35.05 30.86 43.82
N ILE A 429 -34.48 30.17 42.81
CA ILE A 429 -34.70 30.22 41.34
C ILE A 429 -33.74 31.08 40.46
N SER A 430 -33.13 30.36 39.50
CA SER A 430 -32.58 30.71 38.16
C SER A 430 -31.50 31.77 37.88
N SER A 431 -30.59 31.35 36.97
CA SER A 431 -30.04 32.06 35.80
C SER A 431 -29.03 33.22 35.92
N ASP A 432 -28.04 33.11 35.02
CA ASP A 432 -27.21 34.12 34.35
C ASP A 432 -27.89 35.49 34.03
N PRO A 433 -27.12 36.54 33.62
CA PRO A 433 -25.66 36.57 33.39
C PRO A 433 -24.88 37.70 34.08
N GLY A 434 -23.60 37.47 34.38
CA GLY A 434 -22.71 38.46 35.01
C GLY A 434 -21.26 38.44 34.52
N ILE A 435 -20.94 39.26 33.51
CA ILE A 435 -19.55 39.43 33.03
C ILE A 435 -18.73 40.19 34.08
N MET A 436 -17.82 39.51 34.77
CA MET A 436 -16.67 40.14 35.43
C MET A 436 -15.38 39.84 34.66
N LYS A 437 -14.67 40.89 34.25
CA LYS A 437 -13.38 40.77 33.57
C LYS A 437 -12.29 40.32 34.54
N THR A 438 -11.53 39.31 34.12
CA THR A 438 -10.09 39.15 34.37
C THR A 438 -9.58 39.52 35.77
N ARG A 439 -9.53 38.52 36.66
CA ARG A 439 -8.29 38.32 37.43
C ARG A 439 -7.41 37.39 36.61
N ASN A 440 -6.10 37.65 36.59
CA ASN A 440 -5.15 36.79 35.88
C ASN A 440 -5.23 35.38 36.46
N ALA A 441 -5.39 34.38 35.60
CA ALA A 441 -5.15 33.01 36.01
C ALA A 441 -3.68 32.91 36.45
N SER A 442 -3.45 32.42 37.66
CA SER A 442 -2.15 31.90 38.06
C SER A 442 -1.72 30.83 37.06
N GLU A 443 -0.42 30.77 36.75
CA GLU A 443 0.16 29.81 35.82
C GLU A 443 -0.23 28.38 36.23
N SER A 444 -1.16 27.78 35.49
CA SER A 444 -1.42 26.34 35.58
C SER A 444 -0.18 25.63 35.06
N GLU A 445 0.40 24.75 35.89
CA GLU A 445 1.51 23.90 35.48
C GLU A 445 1.20 23.19 34.15
N PRO A 446 2.17 23.02 33.24
CA PRO A 446 1.92 22.36 31.97
C PRO A 446 1.49 20.92 32.22
N GLU A 447 0.23 20.59 31.88
CA GLU A 447 -0.33 19.26 32.07
C GLU A 447 0.60 18.19 31.49
N THR A 448 1.02 17.25 32.34
CA THR A 448 1.91 16.18 31.91
C THR A 448 1.19 15.30 30.87
N PRO A 449 1.81 14.99 29.72
CA PRO A 449 1.10 14.39 28.59
C PRO A 449 0.58 12.99 28.92
N ILE A 450 -0.74 12.90 29.17
CA ILE A 450 -1.42 11.73 29.73
C ILE A 450 -1.15 10.46 28.91
N THR A 451 -0.59 9.45 29.60
CA THR A 451 -0.02 8.25 28.98
C THR A 451 -0.99 7.06 28.93
N ALA A 452 -1.74 6.95 27.83
CA ALA A 452 -2.69 5.85 27.60
C ALA A 452 -2.06 4.58 27.00
N GLU A 453 -2.21 3.43 27.68
CA GLU A 453 -1.72 2.13 27.18
C GLU A 453 -2.60 1.54 26.07
N VAL A 454 -3.88 1.91 26.06
CA VAL A 454 -4.86 1.55 25.02
C VAL A 454 -5.50 2.82 24.47
N ILE A 455 -5.58 2.91 23.14
CA ILE A 455 -6.27 4.00 22.46
C ILE A 455 -7.39 3.42 21.59
N VAL A 456 -8.61 3.93 21.74
CA VAL A 456 -9.80 3.48 21.01
C VAL A 456 -10.20 4.53 19.99
N PHE A 457 -10.10 4.19 18.71
CA PHE A 457 -10.61 4.98 17.58
C PHE A 457 -11.96 4.41 17.15
N GLY A 458 -13.04 4.89 17.77
CA GLY A 458 -14.39 4.47 17.38
C GLY A 458 -15.44 5.53 17.58
N ALA A 459 -16.65 5.22 17.14
CA ALA A 459 -17.78 6.13 17.19
C ALA A 459 -18.26 6.39 18.63
N ILE A 460 -18.68 7.63 18.85
CA ILE A 460 -19.58 8.04 19.92
C ILE A 460 -20.87 8.51 19.25
N ALA A 461 -22.02 8.10 19.76
CA ALA A 461 -23.33 8.53 19.29
C ALA A 461 -24.26 8.85 20.46
N ILE A 462 -25.35 9.57 20.19
CA ILE A 462 -26.52 9.58 21.08
C ILE A 462 -27.43 8.43 20.67
N ASP A 463 -27.57 7.45 21.54
CA ASP A 463 -28.41 6.28 21.35
C ASP A 463 -29.80 6.58 21.94
N SER A 464 -30.84 6.42 21.12
CA SER A 464 -32.23 6.75 21.45
C SER A 464 -33.09 5.49 21.43
N SER A 465 -33.32 4.89 22.60
CA SER A 465 -34.18 3.70 22.75
C SER A 465 -35.64 4.13 22.82
N CYS A 466 -36.46 3.62 21.91
CA CYS A 466 -37.89 3.90 21.77
C CYS A 466 -38.67 2.63 22.10
N ASP A 467 -38.96 2.44 23.39
CA ASP A 467 -39.58 1.24 23.93
C ASP A 467 -41.12 1.34 23.78
N LEU A 468 -41.78 0.45 23.02
CA LEU A 468 -43.24 0.46 22.87
C LEU A 468 -43.94 0.28 24.24
N LEU A 469 -44.92 1.13 24.55
CA LEU A 469 -45.72 1.00 25.76
C LEU A 469 -46.96 0.13 25.48
N PRO A 470 -47.20 -0.97 26.22
CA PRO A 470 -48.38 -1.80 26.05
C PRO A 470 -49.65 -1.01 26.43
N ILE A 471 -50.74 -1.25 25.68
CA ILE A 471 -52.01 -0.56 25.87
C ILE A 471 -52.61 -0.95 27.24
N PRO A 472 -53.06 0.00 28.08
CA PRO A 472 -53.70 -0.31 29.36
C PRO A 472 -54.92 -1.21 29.18
N GLY A 473 -54.93 -2.36 29.88
CA GLY A 473 -55.99 -3.37 29.76
C GLY A 473 -55.80 -4.41 28.65
N ALA A 474 -54.66 -4.40 27.95
CA ALA A 474 -54.31 -5.44 26.98
C ALA A 474 -54.05 -6.81 27.66
N ASN A 475 -54.70 -7.87 27.16
CA ASN A 475 -54.45 -9.25 27.58
C ASN A 475 -53.06 -9.73 27.12
N SER A 476 -52.47 -10.71 27.82
CA SER A 476 -51.12 -11.25 27.54
C SER A 476 -50.88 -11.81 26.12
N ASN A 477 -51.93 -12.02 25.33
CA ASN A 477 -51.87 -12.47 23.93
C ASN A 477 -52.00 -11.34 22.89
N THR A 478 -52.03 -10.05 23.29
CA THR A 478 -52.02 -8.95 22.32
C THR A 478 -50.69 -8.86 21.59
N ASN A 479 -50.72 -8.49 20.30
CA ASN A 479 -49.52 -8.28 19.52
C ASN A 479 -48.71 -7.09 20.09
N LEU A 480 -47.54 -7.38 20.67
CA LEU A 480 -46.65 -6.38 21.28
C LEU A 480 -45.73 -5.69 20.25
N GLN A 481 -45.90 -5.94 18.96
CA GLN A 481 -45.12 -5.29 17.90
C GLN A 481 -45.65 -3.89 17.56
N PRO A 482 -44.77 -2.91 17.24
CA PRO A 482 -45.18 -1.60 16.75
C PRO A 482 -46.07 -1.73 15.50
N THR A 483 -47.20 -1.03 15.49
CA THR A 483 -48.11 -1.04 14.33
C THR A 483 -47.52 -0.18 13.21
N MET A 484 -47.29 -0.80 12.05
CA MET A 484 -46.70 -0.11 10.89
C MET A 484 -47.64 0.96 10.33
N HIS A 485 -47.05 1.99 9.71
CA HIS A 485 -47.76 3.11 9.06
C HIS A 485 -48.66 3.98 9.97
N THR A 486 -48.49 3.90 11.29
CA THR A 486 -49.20 4.77 12.27
C THR A 486 -48.28 5.24 13.40
N SER A 487 -48.73 6.21 14.19
CA SER A 487 -48.03 6.68 15.39
C SER A 487 -48.21 5.67 16.52
N ASN A 488 -47.10 5.28 17.15
CA ASN A 488 -47.08 4.32 18.26
C ASN A 488 -46.76 5.04 19.57
N VAL A 489 -47.41 4.65 20.67
CA VAL A 489 -47.14 5.21 22.01
C VAL A 489 -45.93 4.50 22.60
N ALA A 490 -44.83 5.23 22.77
CA ALA A 490 -43.54 4.69 23.20
C ALA A 490 -42.90 5.55 24.30
N ARG A 491 -41.98 4.95 25.06
CA ARG A 491 -41.08 5.63 26.00
C ARG A 491 -39.73 5.80 25.34
N ILE A 492 -39.35 7.05 25.08
CA ILE A 492 -38.05 7.39 24.50
C ILE A 492 -37.04 7.66 25.63
N ARG A 493 -35.82 7.13 25.50
CA ARG A 493 -34.69 7.29 26.40
C ARG A 493 -33.43 7.57 25.60
N ASN A 494 -32.65 8.56 26.01
CA ASN A 494 -31.40 8.92 25.35
C ASN A 494 -30.22 8.59 26.27
N SER A 495 -29.18 7.95 25.71
CA SER A 495 -27.89 7.67 26.36
C SER A 495 -26.74 8.02 25.41
N ILE A 496 -25.50 8.00 25.91
CA ILE A 496 -24.33 7.92 25.03
C ILE A 496 -24.09 6.45 24.70
N GLY A 497 -23.88 6.16 23.41
CA GLY A 497 -23.46 4.87 22.90
C GLY A 497 -22.48 5.01 21.74
N GLY A 498 -22.54 4.06 20.81
CA GLY A 498 -21.51 3.84 19.79
C GLY A 498 -20.37 2.94 20.30
N VAL A 499 -19.82 2.13 19.39
CA VAL A 499 -18.87 1.04 19.74
C VAL A 499 -17.59 1.58 20.35
N GLY A 500 -17.03 2.67 19.84
CA GLY A 500 -15.84 3.31 20.42
C GLY A 500 -16.04 3.77 21.87
N HIS A 501 -17.18 4.41 22.16
CA HIS A 501 -17.57 4.77 23.52
C HIS A 501 -17.65 3.53 24.42
N ASN A 502 -18.41 2.52 24.01
CA ASN A 502 -18.70 1.35 24.83
C ASN A 502 -17.43 0.54 25.14
N VAL A 503 -16.58 0.28 24.14
CA VAL A 503 -15.27 -0.36 24.31
C VAL A 503 -14.38 0.43 25.28
N ALA A 504 -14.30 1.77 25.12
CA ALA A 504 -13.45 2.60 25.96
C ALA A 504 -13.94 2.67 27.42
N VAL A 505 -15.24 2.77 27.63
CA VAL A 505 -15.87 2.78 28.97
C VAL A 505 -15.71 1.42 29.66
N ALA A 506 -15.98 0.33 28.95
CA ALA A 506 -15.78 -1.03 29.47
C ALA A 506 -14.33 -1.31 29.85
N ALA A 507 -13.38 -0.94 28.98
CA ALA A 507 -11.96 -1.03 29.27
C ALA A 507 -11.60 -0.21 30.52
N HIS A 508 -12.03 1.07 30.57
CA HIS A 508 -11.72 1.96 31.69
C HIS A 508 -12.26 1.43 33.03
N LYS A 509 -13.50 0.92 33.07
CA LYS A 509 -14.14 0.32 34.26
C LYS A 509 -13.34 -0.84 34.88
N VAL A 510 -12.60 -1.62 34.10
CA VAL A 510 -11.78 -2.76 34.59
C VAL A 510 -10.27 -2.51 34.57
N SER A 511 -9.84 -1.38 34.01
CA SER A 511 -8.43 -1.01 33.86
C SER A 511 -7.78 -0.64 35.19
N GLY A 512 -8.51 -0.06 36.14
CA GLY A 512 -7.91 0.51 37.36
C GLY A 512 -7.07 1.73 36.99
N ASP A 513 -5.80 1.77 37.40
CA ASP A 513 -4.90 2.90 37.14
C ASP A 513 -4.49 3.09 35.67
N GLN A 514 -4.69 2.08 34.81
CA GLN A 514 -4.42 2.19 33.38
C GLN A 514 -5.29 3.27 32.73
N ARG A 515 -4.64 4.21 32.03
CA ARG A 515 -5.34 5.20 31.22
C ARG A 515 -5.74 4.61 29.87
N ILE A 516 -7.03 4.73 29.55
CA ILE A 516 -7.63 4.49 28.25
C ILE A 516 -7.91 5.85 27.61
N ARG A 517 -7.60 6.04 26.32
CA ARG A 517 -8.00 7.23 25.57
C ARG A 517 -9.02 6.90 24.50
N LEU A 518 -10.10 7.66 24.46
CA LEU A 518 -11.11 7.61 23.40
C LEU A 518 -10.82 8.72 22.36
N CYS A 519 -10.49 8.31 21.15
CA CYS A 519 -10.31 9.18 19.99
C CYS A 519 -11.56 9.12 19.12
N SER A 520 -12.31 10.22 19.02
CA SER A 520 -13.61 10.25 18.33
C SER A 520 -13.99 11.65 17.84
N PHE A 521 -15.15 11.79 17.21
CA PHE A 521 -15.70 13.06 16.72
C PHE A 521 -17.10 13.32 17.28
N VAL A 522 -17.39 14.60 17.53
CA VAL A 522 -18.76 15.14 17.71
C VAL A 522 -18.88 16.41 16.86
N ALA A 523 -20.09 16.84 16.53
CA ALA A 523 -20.29 18.15 15.90
C ALA A 523 -20.47 19.27 16.94
N ASP A 524 -20.25 20.52 16.53
CA ASP A 524 -20.57 21.72 17.33
C ASP A 524 -22.09 22.03 17.34
N ASP A 525 -22.90 21.00 17.65
CA ASP A 525 -24.35 21.08 17.78
C ASP A 525 -24.79 20.89 19.24
N SER A 526 -26.09 20.82 19.49
CA SER A 526 -26.62 20.57 20.84
C SER A 526 -26.31 19.15 21.34
N ALA A 527 -26.27 18.18 20.44
CA ALA A 527 -25.98 16.78 20.75
C ALA A 527 -24.51 16.60 21.18
N GLY A 528 -23.56 17.13 20.42
CA GLY A 528 -22.13 17.01 20.70
C GLY A 528 -21.73 17.68 22.01
N ARG A 529 -22.32 18.85 22.32
CA ARG A 529 -22.14 19.51 23.62
C ARG A 529 -22.73 18.70 24.77
N SER A 530 -23.86 18.01 24.57
CA SER A 530 -24.41 17.08 25.57
C SER A 530 -23.51 15.86 25.79
N VAL A 531 -22.97 15.27 24.71
CA VAL A 531 -22.02 14.15 24.77
C VAL A 531 -20.77 14.54 25.57
N ILE A 532 -20.10 15.65 25.22
CA ILE A 532 -18.89 16.10 25.94
C ILE A 532 -19.19 16.34 27.44
N SER A 533 -20.29 17.03 27.76
CA SER A 533 -20.67 17.33 29.14
C SER A 533 -20.95 16.07 29.97
N GLN A 534 -21.61 15.06 29.38
CA GLN A 534 -21.89 13.80 30.06
C GLN A 534 -20.62 12.94 30.24
N LEU A 535 -19.72 12.90 29.24
CA LEU A 535 -18.44 12.18 29.36
C LEU A 535 -17.55 12.79 30.45
N GLN A 536 -17.49 14.12 30.52
CA GLN A 536 -16.80 14.85 31.59
C GLN A 536 -17.41 14.55 32.97
N SER A 537 -18.75 14.49 33.09
CA SER A 537 -19.41 14.10 34.35
C SER A 537 -19.15 12.64 34.77
N LYS A 538 -18.70 11.79 33.85
CA LYS A 538 -18.27 10.40 34.09
C LYS A 538 -16.74 10.26 34.23
N ASN A 539 -16.00 11.37 34.32
CA ASN A 539 -14.52 11.42 34.40
C ASN A 539 -13.76 10.76 33.23
N ILE A 540 -14.37 10.67 32.05
CA ILE A 540 -13.75 10.09 30.85
C ILE A 540 -12.84 11.13 30.17
N ASP A 541 -11.66 10.72 29.70
CA ASP A 541 -10.73 11.59 28.96
C ASP A 541 -11.37 12.06 27.63
N THR A 542 -11.81 13.33 27.59
CA THR A 542 -12.37 13.95 26.38
C THR A 542 -11.31 14.59 25.46
N THR A 543 -10.02 14.59 25.81
CA THR A 543 -8.97 15.26 25.01
C THR A 543 -8.74 14.62 23.63
N GLY A 544 -9.12 13.35 23.46
CA GLY A 544 -9.12 12.66 22.17
C GLY A 544 -10.33 12.96 21.27
N ILE A 545 -11.34 13.68 21.76
CA ILE A 545 -12.59 13.91 21.03
C ILE A 545 -12.52 15.26 20.30
N LEU A 546 -12.51 15.23 18.96
CA LEU A 546 -12.50 16.46 18.16
C LEU A 546 -13.93 16.97 17.95
N VAL A 547 -14.16 18.23 18.31
CA VAL A 547 -15.39 18.95 17.94
C VAL A 547 -15.26 19.45 16.50
N ILE A 548 -16.18 19.04 15.64
CA ILE A 548 -16.21 19.35 14.20
C ILE A 548 -17.25 20.45 13.94
N PRO A 549 -16.92 21.55 13.24
CA PRO A 549 -17.90 22.59 12.89
C PRO A 549 -19.10 22.04 12.11
N THR A 550 -20.32 22.40 12.51
CA THR A 550 -21.59 21.92 11.91
C THR A 550 -21.72 22.25 10.41
N THR A 551 -21.02 23.27 9.93
CA THR A 551 -20.77 23.50 8.51
C THR A 551 -19.27 23.56 8.26
N ALA A 552 -18.78 22.74 7.33
CA ALA A 552 -17.42 22.77 6.82
C ALA A 552 -17.41 22.91 5.29
N TYR A 553 -16.27 23.29 4.72
CA TYR A 553 -16.06 23.30 3.27
C TYR A 553 -14.85 22.44 2.91
N ARG A 554 -15.02 21.56 1.92
CA ARG A 554 -13.96 20.66 1.42
C ARG A 554 -14.02 20.64 -0.11
N SER A 555 -12.93 20.96 -0.78
CA SER A 555 -12.87 21.08 -2.25
C SER A 555 -14.00 21.96 -2.84
N LYS A 556 -14.31 23.08 -2.17
CA LYS A 556 -15.44 24.01 -2.43
C LYS A 556 -16.86 23.43 -2.20
N VAL A 557 -17.03 22.14 -1.92
CA VAL A 557 -18.31 21.55 -1.52
C VAL A 557 -18.61 21.89 -0.05
N LYS A 558 -19.87 22.25 0.24
CA LYS A 558 -20.36 22.44 1.61
C LYS A 558 -20.73 21.09 2.22
N ILE A 559 -20.14 20.78 3.37
CA ILE A 559 -20.43 19.59 4.18
C ILE A 559 -21.19 20.02 5.44
N GLN A 560 -22.27 19.31 5.78
CA GLN A 560 -22.98 19.49 7.05
C GLN A 560 -22.63 18.36 8.00
N ASN A 561 -21.99 18.69 9.12
CA ASN A 561 -21.67 17.73 10.17
C ASN A 561 -22.78 17.77 11.23
N ARG A 562 -23.22 16.58 11.66
CA ARG A 562 -24.10 16.38 12.82
C ARG A 562 -23.44 15.38 13.76
N THR A 563 -23.61 15.54 15.06
CA THR A 563 -23.20 14.50 16.02
C THR A 563 -23.98 13.23 15.73
N ALA A 564 -23.28 12.10 15.71
CA ALA A 564 -23.88 10.83 15.33
C ALA A 564 -25.01 10.41 16.28
N GLN A 565 -26.02 9.74 15.73
CA GLN A 565 -27.23 9.33 16.44
C GLN A 565 -27.61 7.91 16.02
N TYR A 566 -28.02 7.10 16.98
CA TYR A 566 -28.63 5.80 16.76
C TYR A 566 -30.03 5.80 17.36
N ILE A 567 -31.00 5.21 16.66
CA ILE A 567 -32.39 5.08 17.10
C ILE A 567 -32.74 3.60 17.05
N ALA A 568 -33.10 3.06 18.21
CA ALA A 568 -33.61 1.70 18.36
C ALA A 568 -35.12 1.77 18.62
N VAL A 569 -35.93 1.17 17.76
CA VAL A 569 -37.37 0.99 17.96
C VAL A 569 -37.61 -0.43 18.43
N ASN A 570 -38.12 -0.57 19.65
CA ASN A 570 -38.27 -1.85 20.33
C ASN A 570 -39.75 -2.20 20.53
N ASP A 571 -40.07 -3.49 20.58
CA ASP A 571 -41.42 -3.98 20.84
C ASP A 571 -41.79 -3.91 22.34
N GLY A 572 -43.00 -4.32 22.70
CA GLY A 572 -43.48 -4.29 24.09
C GLY A 572 -42.78 -5.28 25.05
N LYS A 573 -41.89 -6.13 24.56
CA LYS A 573 -40.95 -6.95 25.35
C LYS A 573 -39.55 -6.33 25.43
N LYS A 574 -39.32 -5.24 24.70
CA LYS A 574 -38.03 -4.61 24.36
C LYS A 574 -37.19 -5.34 23.29
N ASP A 575 -37.77 -6.27 22.52
CA ASP A 575 -37.05 -6.87 21.39
C ASP A 575 -36.84 -5.82 20.29
N LEU A 576 -35.63 -5.71 19.73
CA LEU A 576 -35.31 -4.72 18.69
C LEU A 576 -36.05 -5.03 17.39
N VAL A 577 -36.87 -4.09 16.92
CA VAL A 577 -37.65 -4.21 15.68
C VAL A 577 -36.98 -3.49 14.52
N VAL A 578 -36.50 -2.26 14.74
CA VAL A 578 -35.76 -1.47 13.73
C VAL A 578 -34.65 -0.66 14.42
N GLY A 579 -33.42 -0.77 13.90
CA GLY A 579 -32.32 0.12 14.24
C GLY A 579 -31.97 1.05 13.08
N MET A 580 -31.81 2.36 13.33
CA MET A 580 -31.38 3.35 12.33
C MET A 580 -30.24 4.20 12.88
N GLY A 581 -29.16 4.43 12.12
CA GLY A 581 -28.01 5.20 12.59
C GLY A 581 -27.50 6.23 11.57
N ASP A 582 -27.50 7.51 11.94
CA ASP A 582 -26.70 8.54 11.29
C ASP A 582 -25.30 8.53 11.93
N MET A 583 -24.32 8.06 11.16
CA MET A 583 -22.91 7.97 11.55
C MET A 583 -22.03 8.75 10.55
N GLU A 584 -22.62 9.64 9.74
CA GLU A 584 -21.96 10.19 8.54
C GLU A 584 -20.72 11.05 8.88
N ILE A 585 -20.74 11.72 10.05
CA ILE A 585 -19.63 12.51 10.59
C ILE A 585 -18.31 11.73 10.61
N PHE A 586 -18.33 10.43 10.97
CA PHE A 586 -17.13 9.60 11.02
C PHE A 586 -16.55 9.41 9.62
N LYS A 587 -17.37 8.99 8.65
CA LYS A 587 -16.93 8.79 7.26
C LYS A 587 -16.43 10.09 6.62
N GLN A 588 -17.20 11.18 6.71
CA GLN A 588 -16.83 12.49 6.14
C GLN A 588 -15.49 13.03 6.69
N ASN A 589 -15.23 12.82 7.99
CA ASN A 589 -14.07 13.38 8.68
C ASN A 589 -12.94 12.37 8.93
N SER A 590 -13.00 11.14 8.39
CA SER A 590 -12.00 10.09 8.63
C SER A 590 -10.56 10.49 8.27
N HIS A 591 -10.39 11.48 7.39
CA HIS A 591 -9.12 12.15 7.09
C HIS A 591 -8.45 12.88 8.29
N ARG A 592 -9.12 12.90 9.46
CA ARG A 592 -8.59 13.40 10.73
C ARG A 592 -8.17 12.28 11.69
N LEU A 593 -8.11 11.02 11.24
CA LEU A 593 -7.44 9.90 11.92
C LEU A 593 -5.91 10.09 11.89
N GLY A 594 -5.43 11.18 12.48
CA GLY A 594 -4.05 11.65 12.44
C GLY A 594 -3.49 11.95 13.83
N PHE A 595 -3.86 11.14 14.83
CA PHE A 595 -3.43 11.31 16.21
C PHE A 595 -2.01 10.78 16.41
N ASN A 596 -1.22 11.46 17.25
CA ASN A 596 0.09 10.96 17.65
C ASN A 596 -0.07 9.77 18.61
N ILE A 597 0.31 8.56 18.17
CA ILE A 597 0.34 7.37 19.03
C ILE A 597 1.61 7.43 19.88
N PRO A 598 1.52 7.48 21.21
CA PRO A 598 2.69 7.51 22.07
C PRO A 598 3.43 6.16 22.14
N SER A 599 4.70 6.20 22.54
CA SER A 599 5.60 5.04 22.56
C SER A 599 5.18 3.90 23.49
N PHE A 600 4.52 4.20 24.61
CA PHE A 600 4.04 3.22 25.60
C PHE A 600 2.69 2.58 25.24
N THR A 601 2.01 3.02 24.17
CA THR A 601 0.75 2.40 23.75
C THR A 601 1.02 0.96 23.30
N LYS A 602 0.25 0.02 23.82
CA LYS A 602 0.36 -1.42 23.54
C LYS A 602 -0.68 -1.87 22.52
N TRP A 603 -1.90 -1.35 22.66
CA TRP A 603 -3.04 -1.70 21.83
C TRP A 603 -3.72 -0.45 21.26
N VAL A 604 -4.10 -0.54 19.99
CA VAL A 604 -5.01 0.39 19.33
C VAL A 604 -6.25 -0.40 18.91
N VAL A 605 -7.42 0.04 19.34
CA VAL A 605 -8.71 -0.46 18.85
C VAL A 605 -9.20 0.47 17.75
N ILE A 606 -9.71 -0.07 16.66
CA ILE A 606 -10.38 0.70 15.60
C ILE A 606 -11.72 0.03 15.30
N ASP A 607 -12.81 0.78 15.39
CA ASP A 607 -14.13 0.28 14.98
C ASP A 607 -14.36 0.45 13.47
N ALA A 608 -15.40 -0.19 12.94
CA ALA A 608 -15.75 -0.11 11.52
C ALA A 608 -16.66 1.08 11.13
N ASN A 609 -16.76 2.16 11.94
CA ASN A 609 -17.64 3.30 11.62
C ASN A 609 -17.02 4.34 10.66
N TRP A 610 -15.70 4.34 10.50
CA TRP A 610 -14.94 5.28 9.67
C TRP A 610 -14.91 4.85 8.19
N ASP A 611 -14.31 5.68 7.33
CA ASP A 611 -14.10 5.31 5.92
C ASP A 611 -13.05 4.18 5.78
N PRO A 612 -13.35 3.05 5.09
CA PRO A 612 -12.44 1.91 5.00
C PRO A 612 -11.06 2.22 4.43
N ALA A 613 -10.94 3.13 3.46
CA ALA A 613 -9.64 3.50 2.89
C ALA A 613 -8.82 4.26 3.94
N GLN A 614 -9.44 5.20 4.66
CA GLN A 614 -8.77 5.95 5.72
C GLN A 614 -8.41 5.07 6.94
N ILE A 615 -9.22 4.06 7.29
CA ILE A 615 -8.83 3.05 8.29
C ILE A 615 -7.58 2.29 7.83
N ARG A 616 -7.54 1.83 6.57
CA ARG A 616 -6.38 1.11 6.01
C ARG A 616 -5.12 1.98 5.99
N GLU A 617 -5.21 3.23 5.54
CA GLU A 617 -4.11 4.20 5.55
C GLU A 617 -3.60 4.47 6.97
N PHE A 618 -4.52 4.62 7.93
CA PHE A 618 -4.18 4.80 9.33
C PHE A 618 -3.46 3.56 9.89
N MET A 619 -4.00 2.34 9.71
CA MET A 619 -3.34 1.09 10.12
C MET A 619 -1.94 0.93 9.52
N TYR A 620 -1.75 1.28 8.25
CA TYR A 620 -0.42 1.31 7.62
C TYR A 620 0.53 2.29 8.32
N THR A 621 0.03 3.48 8.68
CA THR A 621 0.79 4.49 9.43
C THR A 621 1.15 4.02 10.84
N ILE A 622 0.27 3.27 11.53
CA ILE A 622 0.58 2.64 12.82
C ILE A 622 1.74 1.64 12.63
N ARG A 623 1.61 0.69 11.70
CA ARG A 623 2.64 -0.35 11.46
C ARG A 623 3.99 0.24 11.06
N ALA A 624 4.00 1.32 10.29
CA ALA A 624 5.23 1.97 9.85
C ALA A 624 5.95 2.77 10.94
N ARG A 625 5.21 3.39 11.89
CA ARG A 625 5.78 4.27 12.93
C ARG A 625 5.93 3.60 14.29
N ASN A 626 5.06 2.66 14.63
CA ASN A 626 4.97 2.01 15.93
C ASN A 626 4.78 0.49 15.75
N PRO A 627 5.74 -0.25 15.18
CA PRO A 627 5.59 -1.67 14.82
C PRO A 627 5.31 -2.62 15.99
N TRP A 628 5.54 -2.19 17.24
CA TRP A 628 5.19 -2.95 18.45
C TRP A 628 3.71 -2.84 18.84
N VAL A 629 2.98 -1.82 18.35
CA VAL A 629 1.57 -1.59 18.66
C VAL A 629 0.71 -2.66 18.00
N LYS A 630 -0.13 -3.31 18.79
CA LYS A 630 -1.12 -4.29 18.35
C LYS A 630 -2.43 -3.62 17.96
N ILE A 631 -3.07 -4.11 16.90
CA ILE A 631 -4.28 -3.52 16.32
C ILE A 631 -5.44 -4.51 16.47
N ALA A 632 -6.45 -4.11 17.25
CA ALA A 632 -7.75 -4.77 17.30
C ALA A 632 -8.73 -4.04 16.39
N PHE A 633 -9.37 -4.75 15.47
CA PHE A 633 -10.41 -4.20 14.60
C PHE A 633 -11.78 -4.74 15.00
N GLU A 634 -12.76 -3.86 15.20
CA GLU A 634 -14.10 -4.25 15.64
C GLU A 634 -15.15 -3.95 14.56
N PRO A 635 -15.79 -4.99 13.97
CA PRO A 635 -16.95 -4.79 13.12
C PRO A 635 -18.13 -4.26 13.93
N VAL A 636 -18.94 -3.41 13.31
CA VAL A 636 -20.06 -2.71 13.97
C VAL A 636 -21.39 -2.91 13.23
N SER A 637 -21.36 -3.73 12.18
CA SER A 637 -22.49 -4.29 11.44
C SER A 637 -21.97 -5.23 10.36
N GLN A 638 -22.83 -6.15 9.91
CA GLN A 638 -22.60 -7.02 8.74
C GLN A 638 -21.95 -6.29 7.54
N LYS A 639 -22.48 -5.11 7.18
CA LYS A 639 -21.97 -4.33 6.05
C LYS A 639 -20.60 -3.71 6.36
N LYS A 640 -20.45 -3.02 7.49
CA LYS A 640 -19.22 -2.29 7.84
C LYS A 640 -18.05 -3.23 8.13
N GLY A 641 -18.31 -4.41 8.70
CA GLY A 641 -17.31 -5.48 8.83
C GLY A 641 -16.82 -5.99 7.47
N ALA A 642 -17.72 -6.22 6.51
CA ALA A 642 -17.35 -6.59 5.14
C ALA A 642 -16.59 -5.47 4.40
N ASP A 643 -16.95 -4.20 4.64
CA ASP A 643 -16.38 -3.05 3.94
C ASP A 643 -14.87 -2.83 4.22
N ILE A 644 -14.29 -3.38 5.30
CA ILE A 644 -12.82 -3.36 5.52
C ILE A 644 -12.07 -4.33 4.59
N LEU A 645 -12.74 -5.35 4.06
CA LEU A 645 -12.20 -6.33 3.12
C LEU A 645 -12.51 -5.95 1.65
N ARG A 646 -13.67 -5.34 1.38
CA ARG A 646 -13.99 -4.76 0.06
C ARG A 646 -12.89 -3.82 -0.45
N LYS A 647 -12.66 -3.82 -1.75
CA LYS A 647 -11.92 -2.76 -2.44
C LYS A 647 -12.86 -1.55 -2.57
N ALA A 648 -12.32 -0.35 -2.53
CA ALA A 648 -13.17 0.84 -2.49
C ALA A 648 -13.85 1.07 -3.84
N ASN A 649 -15.19 0.97 -3.88
CA ASN A 649 -16.03 1.16 -5.08
C ASN A 649 -16.14 2.64 -5.53
N ASN A 650 -15.05 3.41 -5.44
CA ASN A 650 -14.92 4.76 -5.97
C ASN A 650 -13.56 4.91 -6.68
N PRO A 651 -13.50 4.74 -8.02
CA PRO A 651 -12.31 5.07 -8.81
C PRO A 651 -12.22 6.58 -9.04
N THR A 652 -12.18 7.37 -7.96
CA THR A 652 -11.76 8.77 -8.04
C THR A 652 -10.26 8.81 -8.27
N GLN A 653 -9.84 9.48 -9.34
CA GLN A 653 -8.43 9.72 -9.68
C GLN A 653 -7.77 10.53 -8.55
N ASP A 654 -6.86 9.90 -7.80
CA ASP A 654 -6.00 10.55 -6.82
C ASP A 654 -4.64 9.84 -6.80
N GLU A 655 -3.56 10.62 -6.92
CA GLU A 655 -2.24 10.14 -7.34
C GLU A 655 -1.35 9.73 -6.14
N GLY A 656 -0.58 8.62 -6.25
CA GLY A 656 0.49 8.29 -5.30
C GLY A 656 0.12 7.57 -4.00
N GLY A 657 -1.05 6.90 -3.93
CA GLY A 657 -1.45 6.10 -2.77
C GLY A 657 -0.57 4.85 -2.52
N LEU A 658 -0.37 4.49 -1.25
CA LEU A 658 0.06 3.12 -0.90
C LEU A 658 -0.99 2.12 -1.38
N SER A 659 -0.60 0.91 -1.79
CA SER A 659 -1.59 -0.16 -1.99
C SER A 659 -2.25 -0.51 -0.66
N LEU A 660 -3.46 0.01 -0.46
CA LEU A 660 -4.26 -0.13 0.76
C LEU A 660 -4.96 -1.51 0.88
N ALA A 661 -4.55 -2.50 0.09
CA ALA A 661 -4.97 -3.88 0.30
C ALA A 661 -4.49 -4.38 1.68
N LEU A 662 -5.29 -5.24 2.32
CA LEU A 662 -4.84 -5.95 3.51
C LEU A 662 -3.72 -6.93 3.11
N LYS A 663 -2.61 -6.89 3.84
CA LYS A 663 -1.50 -7.84 3.70
C LYS A 663 -1.72 -9.06 4.57
N VAL A 664 -1.14 -10.18 4.17
CA VAL A 664 -1.16 -11.41 4.96
C VAL A 664 -0.06 -11.44 6.03
N PHE A 665 -0.19 -12.33 7.00
CA PHE A 665 0.84 -12.69 7.98
C PHE A 665 2.20 -12.98 7.31
N PRO A 666 3.34 -12.53 7.87
CA PRO A 666 3.50 -11.76 9.11
C PRO A 666 3.36 -10.24 8.95
N LYS A 667 2.89 -9.75 7.79
CA LYS A 667 2.73 -8.32 7.46
C LYS A 667 1.28 -7.83 7.65
N HIS A 668 0.47 -8.57 8.42
CA HIS A 668 -0.96 -8.32 8.63
C HIS A 668 -1.23 -6.96 9.30
N LEU A 669 -2.33 -6.32 8.92
CA LEU A 669 -2.73 -5.02 9.49
C LEU A 669 -3.53 -5.16 10.78
N ILE A 670 -4.32 -6.22 10.92
CA ILE A 670 -5.19 -6.46 12.07
C ILE A 670 -4.63 -7.67 12.83
N ASP A 671 -4.28 -7.51 14.11
CA ASP A 671 -3.85 -8.65 14.94
C ASP A 671 -5.05 -9.45 15.48
N LEU A 672 -6.12 -8.74 15.86
CA LEU A 672 -7.28 -9.29 16.56
C LEU A 672 -8.59 -8.72 16.01
N SER A 673 -9.65 -9.53 15.92
CA SER A 673 -11.02 -9.04 15.71
C SER A 673 -12.06 -9.88 16.45
N THR A 674 -13.19 -9.29 16.86
CA THR A 674 -14.26 -10.00 17.60
C THR A 674 -15.62 -10.01 16.87
N PRO A 675 -15.69 -10.49 15.61
CA PRO A 675 -16.95 -10.49 14.85
C PRO A 675 -18.03 -11.37 15.52
N ASN A 676 -19.30 -11.02 15.33
CA ASN A 676 -20.38 -12.02 15.51
C ASN A 676 -20.45 -12.99 14.30
N ILE A 677 -21.33 -14.00 14.37
CA ILE A 677 -21.47 -15.03 13.32
C ILE A 677 -21.75 -14.43 11.94
N ASP A 678 -22.67 -13.46 11.83
CA ASP A 678 -23.05 -12.86 10.55
C ASP A 678 -21.96 -11.91 10.03
N GLU A 679 -21.28 -11.20 10.92
CA GLU A 679 -20.16 -10.32 10.56
C GLU A 679 -18.99 -11.13 10.02
N LEU A 680 -18.66 -12.26 10.65
CA LEU A 680 -17.64 -13.18 10.14
C LEU A 680 -18.03 -13.74 8.76
N ASP A 681 -19.31 -14.10 8.56
CA ASP A 681 -19.80 -14.60 7.29
C ASP A 681 -19.73 -13.54 6.18
N GLN A 682 -20.07 -12.29 6.48
CA GLN A 682 -20.02 -11.17 5.53
C GLN A 682 -18.58 -10.71 5.24
N MET A 683 -17.70 -10.74 6.24
CA MET A 683 -16.24 -10.58 6.06
C MET A 683 -15.69 -11.68 5.14
N TYR A 684 -16.08 -12.94 5.38
CA TYR A 684 -15.67 -14.06 4.52
C TYR A 684 -16.18 -13.91 3.08
N ARG A 685 -17.45 -13.53 2.88
CA ARG A 685 -18.01 -13.25 1.55
C ARG A 685 -17.22 -12.15 0.83
N ALA A 686 -16.96 -11.02 1.50
CA ALA A 686 -16.16 -9.95 0.91
C ALA A 686 -14.73 -10.41 0.55
N ALA A 687 -14.09 -11.26 1.35
CA ALA A 687 -12.77 -11.82 1.03
C ALA A 687 -12.79 -12.75 -0.19
N VAL A 688 -13.90 -13.45 -0.44
CA VAL A 688 -14.14 -14.25 -1.66
C VAL A 688 -14.45 -13.35 -2.86
N GLU A 689 -15.44 -12.46 -2.74
CA GLU A 689 -15.88 -11.50 -3.78
C GLU A 689 -14.71 -10.69 -4.35
N GLU A 690 -13.70 -10.41 -3.53
CA GLU A 690 -12.54 -9.59 -3.86
C GLU A 690 -11.27 -10.41 -4.20
N GLY A 691 -11.34 -11.73 -4.22
CA GLY A 691 -10.21 -12.60 -4.59
C GLY A 691 -9.03 -12.62 -3.61
N TYR A 692 -9.20 -12.18 -2.35
CA TYR A 692 -8.12 -12.25 -1.35
C TYR A 692 -7.67 -13.70 -1.12
N LEU A 693 -8.65 -14.61 -1.03
CA LEU A 693 -8.44 -16.04 -0.79
C LEU A 693 -7.85 -16.81 -2.00
N GLU A 694 -7.47 -16.10 -3.07
CA GLU A 694 -6.91 -16.67 -4.30
C GLU A 694 -5.44 -16.26 -4.51
N THR A 695 -4.91 -15.34 -3.70
CA THR A 695 -3.56 -14.79 -3.88
C THR A 695 -2.44 -15.75 -3.47
N ASN A 696 -1.31 -15.74 -4.18
CA ASN A 696 -0.14 -16.58 -3.87
C ASN A 696 0.37 -16.38 -2.43
N ASP A 697 0.37 -15.13 -1.94
CA ASP A 697 0.74 -14.78 -0.58
C ASP A 697 -0.21 -15.42 0.45
N TYR A 698 -1.52 -15.45 0.17
CA TYR A 698 -2.51 -16.13 1.00
C TYR A 698 -2.28 -17.64 1.05
N TRP A 699 -2.09 -18.30 -0.10
CA TRP A 699 -1.82 -19.74 -0.15
C TRP A 699 -0.51 -20.09 0.58
N SER A 700 0.54 -19.28 0.41
CA SER A 700 1.81 -19.45 1.15
C SER A 700 1.68 -19.36 2.68
N VAL A 701 0.64 -18.71 3.21
CA VAL A 701 0.34 -18.70 4.65
C VAL A 701 -0.54 -19.89 5.03
N LEU A 702 -1.56 -20.20 4.23
CA LEU A 702 -2.50 -21.29 4.44
C LEU A 702 -1.81 -22.67 4.45
N ASP A 703 -0.87 -22.91 3.54
CA ASP A 703 -0.03 -24.12 3.51
C ASP A 703 0.81 -24.29 4.80
N GLY A 704 1.16 -23.17 5.44
CA GLY A 704 1.86 -23.13 6.73
C GLY A 704 1.04 -23.64 7.91
N PHE A 705 -0.28 -23.84 7.76
CA PHE A 705 -1.15 -24.24 8.88
C PHE A 705 -1.01 -25.72 9.27
N GLY A 706 -0.45 -26.57 8.40
CA GLY A 706 -0.26 -27.99 8.69
C GLY A 706 -1.56 -28.77 8.91
N ILE A 707 -2.58 -28.50 8.09
CA ILE A 707 -3.90 -29.16 8.13
C ILE A 707 -3.90 -30.34 7.15
N SER A 708 -4.21 -31.54 7.62
CA SER A 708 -4.32 -32.75 6.77
C SER A 708 -5.79 -33.10 6.46
N GLY A 709 -6.05 -33.40 5.19
CA GLY A 709 -7.42 -33.48 4.63
C GLY A 709 -8.28 -34.67 5.08
N ALA A 710 -7.69 -35.75 5.60
CA ALA A 710 -8.40 -37.01 5.82
C ALA A 710 -9.39 -37.02 7.01
N GLN A 711 -9.27 -36.08 7.95
CA GLN A 711 -10.07 -36.03 9.19
C GLN A 711 -10.53 -34.59 9.54
N THR A 712 -10.50 -33.68 8.56
CA THR A 712 -10.70 -32.24 8.79
C THR A 712 -12.07 -31.94 9.40
N GLN A 713 -13.14 -32.52 8.87
CA GLN A 713 -14.51 -32.28 9.34
C GLN A 713 -14.77 -32.90 10.73
N GLU A 714 -14.27 -34.10 11.00
CA GLU A 714 -14.43 -34.78 12.29
C GLU A 714 -13.76 -34.00 13.42
N LYS A 715 -12.54 -33.49 13.19
CA LYS A 715 -11.83 -32.62 14.14
C LYS A 715 -12.59 -31.32 14.42
N LEU A 716 -13.19 -30.69 13.40
CA LEU A 716 -14.02 -29.50 13.60
C LEU A 716 -15.26 -29.82 14.47
N GLN A 717 -15.96 -30.91 14.17
CA GLN A 717 -17.12 -31.33 14.96
C GLN A 717 -16.73 -31.69 16.42
N ALA A 718 -15.53 -32.21 16.65
CA ALA A 718 -15.01 -32.47 18.00
C ALA A 718 -14.61 -31.18 18.77
N ILE A 719 -14.22 -30.10 18.08
CA ILE A 719 -13.77 -28.84 18.70
C ILE A 719 -14.91 -27.84 18.92
N VAL A 720 -15.83 -27.68 17.95
CA VAL A 720 -16.92 -26.68 17.99
C VAL A 720 -18.33 -27.28 17.93
N GLY A 721 -18.47 -28.60 17.88
CA GLY A 721 -19.75 -29.28 17.75
C GLY A 721 -20.32 -29.28 16.32
N LYS A 722 -21.27 -30.18 16.07
CA LYS A 722 -21.90 -30.38 14.76
C LYS A 722 -22.57 -29.11 14.23
N LYS A 723 -23.37 -28.42 15.06
CA LYS A 723 -24.15 -27.24 14.69
C LYS A 723 -23.30 -26.14 14.03
N LEU A 724 -22.22 -25.72 14.69
CA LEU A 724 -21.36 -24.63 14.20
C LEU A 724 -20.48 -25.09 13.01
N THR A 725 -20.09 -26.37 12.99
CA THR A 725 -19.31 -26.95 11.88
C THR A 725 -20.14 -27.04 10.59
N ASP A 726 -21.42 -27.42 10.69
CA ASP A 726 -22.34 -27.53 9.55
C ASP A 726 -22.74 -26.15 8.99
N GLN A 727 -22.73 -25.10 9.83
CA GLN A 727 -22.86 -23.70 9.40
C GLN A 727 -21.62 -23.16 8.67
N GLY A 728 -20.55 -23.96 8.58
CA GLY A 728 -19.28 -23.55 7.98
C GLY A 728 -18.48 -22.55 8.83
N LEU A 729 -18.84 -22.34 10.10
CA LEU A 729 -18.27 -21.29 10.95
C LEU A 729 -16.74 -21.42 11.13
N PRO A 730 -16.19 -22.54 11.66
CA PRO A 730 -14.75 -22.63 11.87
C PRO A 730 -13.95 -22.60 10.55
N GLN A 731 -14.52 -23.11 9.45
CA GLN A 731 -13.90 -23.06 8.12
C GLN A 731 -13.75 -21.61 7.63
N LYS A 732 -14.72 -20.72 7.92
CA LYS A 732 -14.64 -19.27 7.62
C LYS A 732 -13.57 -18.60 8.48
N SER A 733 -13.53 -18.88 9.79
CA SER A 733 -12.50 -18.36 10.70
C SER A 733 -11.09 -18.73 10.26
N ILE A 734 -10.85 -20.01 9.93
CA ILE A 734 -9.55 -20.50 9.44
C ILE A 734 -9.13 -19.77 8.15
N LYS A 735 -10.05 -19.59 7.19
CA LYS A 735 -9.75 -18.89 5.93
C LYS A 735 -9.49 -17.38 6.10
N LEU A 736 -9.84 -16.77 7.23
CA LEU A 736 -9.52 -15.37 7.52
C LEU A 736 -8.25 -15.18 8.35
N LEU A 737 -7.71 -16.25 8.97
CA LEU A 737 -6.46 -16.21 9.75
C LEU A 737 -5.25 -15.57 9.02
N PRO A 738 -5.05 -15.74 7.70
CA PRO A 738 -3.93 -15.10 7.02
C PRO A 738 -3.96 -13.57 7.09
N TYR A 739 -5.15 -12.95 7.24
CA TYR A 739 -5.31 -11.49 7.34
C TYR A 739 -5.57 -10.99 8.76
N ILE A 740 -6.16 -11.85 9.61
CA ILE A 740 -6.50 -11.57 11.01
C ILE A 740 -6.06 -12.77 11.86
N PRO A 741 -4.81 -12.83 12.35
CA PRO A 741 -4.24 -14.03 12.98
C PRO A 741 -4.90 -14.47 14.29
N MET A 742 -5.79 -13.66 14.87
CA MET A 742 -6.60 -14.02 16.04
C MET A 742 -8.05 -13.53 15.88
N LEU A 743 -8.99 -14.47 15.88
CA LEU A 743 -10.43 -14.22 15.78
C LEU A 743 -11.14 -14.78 17.01
N LEU A 744 -11.91 -13.92 17.70
CA LEU A 744 -12.78 -14.31 18.80
C LEU A 744 -14.23 -14.13 18.36
N THR A 745 -14.80 -15.16 17.74
CA THR A 745 -16.15 -15.06 17.16
C THR A 745 -17.20 -15.13 18.27
N LYS A 746 -18.03 -14.09 18.39
CA LYS A 746 -19.08 -13.97 19.41
C LYS A 746 -20.33 -14.78 19.00
N LEU A 747 -20.75 -15.72 19.84
CA LEU A 747 -21.83 -16.69 19.56
C LEU A 747 -23.08 -16.48 20.44
N GLY A 748 -23.14 -15.37 21.18
CA GLY A 748 -24.23 -15.11 22.13
C GLY A 748 -24.29 -16.19 23.23
N PRO A 749 -25.44 -16.86 23.44
CA PRO A 749 -25.58 -17.91 24.47
C PRO A 749 -24.64 -19.12 24.33
N GLU A 750 -24.03 -19.36 23.17
CA GLU A 750 -23.03 -20.42 22.98
C GLU A 750 -21.59 -19.98 23.32
N GLY A 751 -21.40 -18.72 23.73
CA GLY A 751 -20.12 -18.18 24.20
C GLY A 751 -19.25 -17.58 23.09
N VAL A 752 -17.98 -17.97 23.04
CA VAL A 752 -16.96 -17.39 22.14
C VAL A 752 -16.08 -18.47 21.53
N LEU A 753 -15.94 -18.46 20.20
CA LEU A 753 -15.00 -19.31 19.47
C LEU A 753 -13.68 -18.56 19.22
N LEU A 754 -12.61 -18.95 19.91
CA LEU A 754 -11.25 -18.52 19.59
C LEU A 754 -10.72 -19.35 18.42
N THR A 755 -10.19 -18.69 17.40
CA THR A 755 -9.41 -19.26 16.29
C THR A 755 -8.13 -18.43 16.13
N GLU A 756 -6.96 -19.07 16.18
CA GLU A 756 -5.69 -18.38 16.34
C GLU A 756 -4.54 -19.07 15.59
N LEU A 757 -3.64 -18.29 15.00
CA LEU A 757 -2.41 -18.75 14.36
C LEU A 757 -1.28 -18.88 15.40
N LEU A 758 -0.69 -20.07 15.55
CA LEU A 758 0.41 -20.31 16.49
C LEU A 758 1.79 -20.22 15.82
N MET A 759 2.76 -19.66 16.55
CA MET A 759 4.19 -19.66 16.18
C MET A 759 4.85 -20.99 16.55
N VAL A 760 5.94 -21.40 15.88
CA VAL A 760 6.65 -22.68 16.11
C VAL A 760 7.11 -22.88 17.58
N ASP A 761 7.36 -21.79 18.30
CA ASP A 761 7.83 -21.76 19.67
C ASP A 761 6.71 -21.75 20.73
N ASP A 762 5.44 -21.56 20.35
CA ASP A 762 4.30 -21.53 21.28
C ASP A 762 4.19 -22.81 22.12
N SER A 763 4.06 -22.66 23.44
CA SER A 763 4.01 -23.78 24.38
C SER A 763 2.81 -24.70 24.17
N ARG A 764 1.68 -24.17 23.68
CA ARG A 764 0.43 -24.92 23.40
C ARG A 764 0.61 -25.97 22.29
N LEU A 765 1.63 -25.84 21.45
CA LEU A 765 1.99 -26.87 20.45
C LEU A 765 2.62 -28.12 21.09
N LYS A 766 3.14 -28.02 22.32
CA LYS A 766 3.87 -29.09 23.02
C LYS A 766 3.10 -29.61 24.25
N ASP A 767 2.21 -28.79 24.81
CA ASP A 767 1.38 -29.13 25.96
C ASP A 767 0.29 -30.18 25.62
N PRO A 768 0.24 -31.34 26.32
CA PRO A 768 -0.80 -32.34 26.14
C PRO A 768 -2.23 -31.85 26.40
N GLU A 769 -2.45 -30.93 27.36
CA GLU A 769 -3.79 -30.45 27.68
C GLU A 769 -4.39 -29.63 26.53
N HIS A 770 -3.55 -28.83 25.89
CA HIS A 770 -3.93 -28.03 24.73
C HIS A 770 -4.08 -28.84 23.44
N ALA A 771 -3.52 -30.06 23.36
CA ALA A 771 -3.45 -30.84 22.13
C ALA A 771 -4.81 -31.09 21.44
N ARG A 772 -5.90 -31.21 22.22
CA ARG A 772 -7.27 -31.41 21.70
C ARG A 772 -7.82 -30.22 20.90
N TRP A 773 -7.21 -29.03 21.05
CA TRP A 773 -7.59 -27.78 20.38
C TRP A 773 -6.57 -27.35 19.31
N ILE A 774 -5.53 -28.17 19.04
CA ILE A 774 -4.57 -27.94 17.97
C ILE A 774 -5.12 -28.56 16.69
N PHE A 775 -5.70 -27.73 15.83
CA PHE A 775 -6.37 -28.15 14.61
C PHE A 775 -5.40 -28.56 13.50
N GLY A 776 -4.38 -27.72 13.28
CA GLY A 776 -3.26 -27.95 12.36
C GLY A 776 -1.93 -27.77 13.09
N ARG A 777 -0.88 -28.49 12.66
CA ARG A 777 0.46 -28.44 13.26
C ARG A 777 1.52 -28.70 12.20
N THR A 778 2.57 -27.88 12.17
CA THR A 778 3.75 -28.10 11.32
C THR A 778 5.05 -27.91 12.11
N THR A 779 6.10 -28.61 11.67
CA THR A 779 7.50 -28.41 12.10
C THR A 779 8.38 -27.90 10.96
N LYS A 780 7.78 -27.61 9.80
CA LYS A 780 8.44 -27.09 8.59
C LYS A 780 7.60 -25.95 8.02
N CYS A 781 8.00 -24.71 8.26
CA CYS A 781 7.38 -23.52 7.66
C CYS A 781 8.42 -22.41 7.48
N HIS A 782 8.41 -21.77 6.32
CA HIS A 782 9.24 -20.62 5.95
C HIS A 782 8.78 -19.29 6.55
N LEU A 783 7.67 -19.28 7.30
CA LEU A 783 7.07 -18.09 7.94
C LEU A 783 7.04 -18.16 9.48
N ASN A 784 7.74 -19.11 10.10
CA ASN A 784 7.71 -19.40 11.55
C ASN A 784 6.32 -19.74 12.13
N ILE A 785 5.38 -20.18 11.29
CA ILE A 785 4.08 -20.73 11.71
C ILE A 785 4.29 -22.15 12.23
N GLY A 786 3.73 -22.46 13.40
CA GLY A 786 3.74 -23.78 14.02
C GLY A 786 2.41 -24.53 13.95
N GLY A 787 1.29 -23.84 13.72
CA GLY A 787 -0.02 -24.47 13.57
C GLY A 787 -1.21 -23.53 13.75
N VAL A 788 -2.40 -24.12 13.91
CA VAL A 788 -3.66 -23.40 14.17
C VAL A 788 -4.29 -23.93 15.45
N TYR A 789 -4.63 -23.03 16.37
CA TYR A 789 -5.39 -23.29 17.59
C TYR A 789 -6.85 -22.92 17.40
N MET A 790 -7.76 -23.74 17.91
CA MET A 790 -9.19 -23.47 17.90
C MET A 790 -9.84 -24.01 19.16
N ARG A 791 -10.49 -23.15 19.93
CA ARG A 791 -11.22 -23.53 21.16
C ARG A 791 -12.52 -22.75 21.29
N LEU A 792 -13.62 -23.49 21.41
CA LEU A 792 -14.89 -22.96 21.88
C LEU A 792 -14.84 -22.78 23.41
N PHE A 793 -15.14 -21.57 23.87
CA PHE A 793 -15.35 -21.26 25.29
C PHE A 793 -16.86 -21.01 25.50
N PRO A 794 -17.54 -21.79 26.36
CA PRO A 794 -18.96 -21.58 26.62
C PRO A 794 -19.22 -20.26 27.36
N ALA A 795 -20.49 -19.83 27.36
CA ALA A 795 -20.95 -18.70 28.18
C ALA A 795 -20.56 -18.89 29.66
N ALA A 796 -19.92 -17.88 30.26
CA ALA A 796 -19.37 -17.96 31.61
C ALA A 796 -20.44 -18.18 32.69
N ASP A 797 -21.59 -17.50 32.55
CA ASP A 797 -22.80 -17.70 33.35
C ASP A 797 -24.02 -17.72 32.42
N LYS A 798 -25.13 -18.31 32.88
CA LYS A 798 -26.44 -18.17 32.23
C LYS A 798 -27.21 -17.01 32.86
N VAL A 799 -27.76 -16.13 32.03
CA VAL A 799 -28.66 -15.04 32.46
C VAL A 799 -30.10 -15.48 32.23
N ASP A 800 -30.97 -15.26 33.22
CA ASP A 800 -32.41 -15.46 33.05
C ASP A 800 -32.96 -14.39 32.09
N PRO A 801 -33.83 -14.70 31.12
CA PRO A 801 -34.45 -13.70 30.25
C PRO A 801 -35.12 -12.54 31.00
N ALA A 802 -35.61 -12.74 32.22
CA ALA A 802 -36.19 -11.68 33.04
C ALA A 802 -35.15 -10.70 33.63
N ASP A 803 -33.89 -11.13 33.78
CA ASP A 803 -32.76 -10.30 34.22
C ASP A 803 -32.18 -9.43 33.08
N ILE A 804 -32.58 -9.66 31.82
CA ILE A 804 -32.03 -8.93 30.67
C ILE A 804 -32.65 -7.53 30.59
N VAL A 805 -31.81 -6.53 30.83
CA VAL A 805 -32.17 -5.10 30.80
C VAL A 805 -31.89 -4.50 29.43
N SER A 806 -30.77 -4.86 28.80
CA SER A 806 -30.32 -4.40 27.47
C SER A 806 -29.41 -5.46 26.83
N VAL A 807 -29.46 -5.58 25.49
CA VAL A 807 -28.46 -6.34 24.70
C VAL A 807 -27.44 -5.43 24.00
N ASN A 808 -27.64 -4.12 24.03
CA ASN A 808 -26.78 -3.14 23.37
C ASN A 808 -25.46 -3.00 24.12
N GLY A 809 -24.34 -2.92 23.41
CA GLY A 809 -23.00 -2.79 23.99
C GLY A 809 -22.40 -4.08 24.57
N VAL A 810 -23.14 -5.18 24.66
CA VAL A 810 -22.66 -6.45 25.25
C VAL A 810 -21.40 -6.98 24.55
N GLY A 811 -21.37 -6.93 23.21
CA GLY A 811 -20.21 -7.30 22.40
C GLY A 811 -19.04 -6.32 22.49
N ASP A 812 -19.33 -5.04 22.71
CA ASP A 812 -18.35 -3.96 22.86
C ASP A 812 -17.66 -4.06 24.22
N THR A 813 -18.42 -4.38 25.28
CA THR A 813 -17.90 -4.60 26.63
C THR A 813 -17.02 -5.84 26.72
N PHE A 814 -17.36 -6.92 25.99
CA PHE A 814 -16.46 -8.06 25.83
C PHE A 814 -15.09 -7.63 25.28
N LEU A 815 -15.06 -6.84 24.21
CA LEU A 815 -13.82 -6.33 23.63
C LEU A 815 -13.08 -5.36 24.59
N GLY A 816 -13.79 -4.43 25.23
CA GLY A 816 -13.19 -3.46 26.16
C GLY A 816 -12.47 -4.15 27.33
N VAL A 817 -13.11 -5.15 27.93
CA VAL A 817 -12.51 -5.95 29.02
C VAL A 817 -11.34 -6.81 28.50
N LEU A 818 -11.46 -7.39 27.31
CA LEU A 818 -10.38 -8.13 26.65
C LEU A 818 -9.13 -7.25 26.40
N MET A 819 -9.32 -6.02 25.92
CA MET A 819 -8.23 -5.05 25.67
C MET A 819 -7.56 -4.56 26.96
N ALA A 820 -8.33 -4.33 28.03
CA ALA A 820 -7.78 -4.01 29.35
C ALA A 820 -6.97 -5.17 29.94
N GLY A 821 -7.35 -6.43 29.68
CA GLY A 821 -6.55 -7.60 30.06
C GLY A 821 -5.27 -7.75 29.24
N LEU A 822 -5.36 -7.59 27.91
CA LEU A 822 -4.21 -7.74 26.99
C LEU A 822 -3.15 -6.64 27.16
N SER A 823 -3.55 -5.41 27.49
CA SER A 823 -2.61 -4.35 27.85
C SER A 823 -1.88 -4.61 29.18
N LYS A 824 -2.52 -5.31 30.14
CA LYS A 824 -1.87 -5.83 31.36
C LYS A 824 -0.96 -7.05 31.11
N GLY A 825 -0.83 -7.51 29.86
CA GLY A 825 0.02 -8.64 29.49
C GLY A 825 -0.59 -10.02 29.76
N LEU A 826 -1.91 -10.10 30.01
CA LEU A 826 -2.60 -11.39 30.07
C LEU A 826 -2.70 -11.98 28.65
N SER A 827 -2.47 -13.29 28.52
CA SER A 827 -2.67 -14.01 27.25
C SER A 827 -4.15 -14.23 26.94
N VAL A 828 -4.49 -14.36 25.66
CA VAL A 828 -5.83 -14.77 25.23
C VAL A 828 -6.01 -16.26 25.54
N GLY A 829 -6.83 -16.53 26.55
CA GLY A 829 -7.08 -17.87 27.06
C GLY A 829 -8.20 -17.85 28.08
N GLU A 830 -8.47 -19.02 28.66
CA GLU A 830 -9.64 -19.32 29.48
C GLU A 830 -9.99 -18.23 30.50
N LYS A 831 -9.07 -17.90 31.40
CA LYS A 831 -9.26 -16.88 32.44
C LYS A 831 -9.62 -15.50 31.88
N LEU A 832 -8.99 -15.06 30.79
CA LEU A 832 -9.25 -13.72 30.24
C LEU A 832 -10.57 -13.68 29.46
N ILE A 833 -10.87 -14.73 28.69
CA ILE A 833 -12.14 -14.86 27.96
C ILE A 833 -13.31 -14.99 28.94
N GLU A 834 -13.15 -15.72 30.04
CA GLU A 834 -14.12 -15.79 31.13
C GLU A 834 -14.38 -14.41 31.77
N ILE A 835 -13.33 -13.66 32.12
CA ILE A 835 -13.47 -12.30 32.68
C ILE A 835 -14.18 -11.36 31.69
N ALA A 836 -13.84 -11.43 30.39
CA ALA A 836 -14.50 -10.64 29.35
C ALA A 836 -15.98 -11.02 29.16
N GLN A 837 -16.31 -12.31 29.21
CA GLN A 837 -17.70 -12.78 29.16
C GLN A 837 -18.49 -12.35 30.41
N ARG A 838 -17.91 -12.45 31.62
CA ARG A 838 -18.53 -11.92 32.85
C ARG A 838 -18.78 -10.42 32.77
N GLY A 839 -17.88 -9.65 32.16
CA GLY A 839 -18.08 -8.23 31.86
C GLY A 839 -19.30 -7.98 30.96
N ALA A 840 -19.38 -8.69 29.84
CA ALA A 840 -20.53 -8.62 28.92
C ALA A 840 -21.87 -9.05 29.59
N ILE A 841 -21.81 -10.00 30.53
CA ILE A 841 -22.95 -10.44 31.35
C ILE A 841 -23.42 -9.38 32.35
N LEU A 842 -22.54 -8.50 32.83
CA LEU A 842 -22.94 -7.32 33.61
C LEU A 842 -23.66 -6.29 32.74
N THR A 843 -23.22 -6.08 31.49
CA THR A 843 -23.94 -5.23 30.52
C THR A 843 -25.35 -5.74 30.23
N LEU A 844 -25.54 -7.07 30.12
CA LEU A 844 -26.88 -7.66 29.94
C LEU A 844 -27.87 -7.27 31.06
N LYS A 845 -27.37 -7.06 32.29
CA LYS A 845 -28.17 -6.67 33.47
C LYS A 845 -28.20 -5.15 33.72
N SER A 846 -27.79 -4.35 32.74
CA SER A 846 -27.59 -2.90 32.85
C SER A 846 -28.36 -2.11 31.78
N ASN A 847 -28.60 -0.82 32.03
CA ASN A 847 -29.06 0.13 30.99
C ASN A 847 -27.87 0.84 30.30
N GLU A 848 -26.63 0.63 30.78
CA GLU A 848 -25.39 1.17 30.23
C GLU A 848 -24.37 0.05 29.94
N ALA A 849 -23.53 0.25 28.91
CA ALA A 849 -22.45 -0.67 28.50
C ALA A 849 -21.42 -0.95 29.61
#